data_AF-A0A1H4TUB5-F1
#
_entry.id   AF-A0A1H4TUB5-F1
#
_cell.length_a   1.000
_cell.length_b   1.000
_cell.length_c   1.000
_cell.angle_alpha   90.00
_cell.angle_beta   90.00
_cell.angle_gamma   90.00
#
_symmetry.space_group_name_H-M   'P 1'
#
loop_
_entity.id
_entity.type
_entity.pdbx_description
1 polymer ?
#
loop_
_entity_poly.entity_id
_entity_poly.type
_entity_poly.pdbx_seq_one_letter_code
_entity_poly.pdbx_strand_id
1 'polypeptide(L)'
;MFRARRIWVTAAAVLAVAGGVSGSAQAVPPSDIGPFTTTATADDGTLPPGWRITGKGSAQQLVWRSGRQVPMGDARVEFHAGGRLLGVPRPAKDGRTFRLRLDAASPAKLTDLQVVAGGRRLDAAGDTSGSGNGRSEAVARPAAQLPPAAVDPGKPGAYRTTTGEYTLDSVRLPGYSTPIEMKAVVVAPKGATGKRPLALFLHGRHYTCYKPGTEDITGDWPCPAGTKSVPSYRGYLRDQQLLASQGYVTVSISANGINAQDAEAEDAGAQARSSLIRLHLAHWADWSAHPGTAPAVVRDAPSADLSRVLLIGHSRGGEGVNRAAMDSLYPPPAAQDGYHGPVRWKIRGTVLIGPTIFGQNPVADVPSVTILPGCDGDVSDLQGEVYVDGTRGVSKGTALHSAVYVEGADHNFFNTEWTPGQAQAPAEDDFYNDPDQRDAVCSPGTATRLTADQQHKAGSTYIATAARLFVAGDDRARELLDGSGRRAPSADPARVLTHAVGANRGAGFLPDGQVAVSGGKLCSAVDPDPAAACLSDSSRGISPHFAQWDTSKEIGRRAVALRWSAAGSPTTVRPHKPVSLSGAKSLALRVIVPPNTTGTQLDVSLTDASGHRATLGRVRVDGLPGTGRTASYWAREVRVPLTAAGRAGLDLRHIKSLALTPRSRSGQAWLMDAWGWRPGTPAAVAAPLPRVDIGRLTVKEGDSGVKTYRVPVQVSGRGSGQVRIYVTDPATGRDTSRLVTVRPGGHDLDVSVEVKGNTRFDYGVQHDLFVKAVHGAVVGAHHGGVTAENDDPMPTYTVTPVADRVTEGQPLRWKVTLSAPADVDINPAFAVQPVTTGPELSTLDVDPQWLRENSGEEPAPERPLSKVANLALWTTVPAGQSSVEISLPTIADQVTEQPESVLFRAMDDNGDPLPNGPVLTGTVLDPS
;
A
#
# COMPACT_ATOMS: atom_id res chain seq x y z
N MET A 1 -35.40 26.00 49.23
CA MET A 1 -36.63 25.19 49.28
C MET A 1 -36.21 23.73 49.05
N PHE A 2 -36.51 22.71 49.87
CA PHE A 2 -37.81 22.21 50.37
C PHE A 2 -38.72 21.79 49.19
N ARG A 3 -39.20 20.53 49.03
CA ARG A 3 -39.25 19.27 49.83
C ARG A 3 -39.04 18.05 48.87
N ALA A 4 -38.36 16.94 49.22
CA ALA A 4 -38.82 15.73 49.98
C ALA A 4 -39.85 14.83 49.20
N ARG A 5 -39.96 13.49 49.34
CA ARG A 5 -39.32 12.44 50.20
C ARG A 5 -39.73 11.00 49.77
N ARG A 6 -39.21 9.96 50.47
CA ARG A 6 -39.52 8.47 50.48
C ARG A 6 -38.56 7.63 49.59
N ILE A 7 -37.80 6.61 50.05
CA ILE A 7 -37.77 5.67 51.22
C ILE A 7 -38.62 4.39 51.06
N TRP A 8 -37.94 3.24 50.93
CA TRP A 8 -38.06 1.90 51.59
C TRP A 8 -36.90 1.03 51.01
N VAL A 9 -36.09 0.19 51.68
CA VAL A 9 -36.01 -0.42 53.04
C VAL A 9 -36.93 -1.65 53.25
N THR A 10 -36.49 -2.82 53.71
CA THR A 10 -35.11 -3.30 54.06
C THR A 10 -34.52 -4.21 52.94
N ALA A 11 -33.98 -5.45 53.05
CA ALA A 11 -33.70 -6.43 54.11
C ALA A 11 -32.49 -7.35 53.69
N ALA A 12 -31.94 -8.16 54.61
CA ALA A 12 -30.98 -9.23 54.33
C ALA A 12 -31.16 -10.42 55.29
N ALA A 13 -30.82 -11.63 54.86
CA ALA A 13 -30.77 -12.84 55.70
C ALA A 13 -29.60 -13.74 55.28
N VAL A 14 -28.84 -14.23 56.26
CA VAL A 14 -27.69 -15.13 56.08
C VAL A 14 -27.89 -16.34 56.98
N LEU A 15 -27.66 -17.54 56.47
CA LEU A 15 -27.42 -18.73 57.29
C LEU A 15 -26.52 -19.72 56.56
N ALA A 16 -25.49 -20.18 57.27
CA ALA A 16 -24.55 -21.24 56.88
C ALA A 16 -25.05 -22.59 57.47
N VAL A 17 -24.48 -23.78 57.29
CA VAL A 17 -23.32 -24.35 56.55
C VAL A 17 -23.63 -25.87 56.41
N ALA A 18 -23.13 -26.69 55.48
CA ALA A 18 -21.77 -27.23 55.36
C ALA A 18 -21.62 -28.21 54.18
N GLY A 19 -20.37 -28.52 53.78
CA GLY A 19 -20.00 -29.83 53.22
C GLY A 19 -19.63 -29.89 51.73
N GLY A 20 -18.54 -30.61 51.41
CA GLY A 20 -18.15 -30.97 50.02
C GLY A 20 -16.85 -30.32 49.53
N VAL A 21 -15.70 -30.94 49.84
CA VAL A 21 -14.37 -30.50 49.35
C VAL A 21 -14.12 -31.00 47.93
N SER A 22 -13.64 -30.14 47.01
CA SER A 22 -12.71 -30.53 45.92
C SER A 22 -12.17 -29.34 45.10
N GLY A 23 -10.90 -29.44 44.70
CA GLY A 23 -10.36 -28.93 43.42
C GLY A 23 -10.37 -27.43 43.14
N SER A 24 -9.28 -26.74 43.43
CA SER A 24 -8.95 -25.50 42.71
C SER A 24 -8.46 -25.84 41.30
N ALA A 25 -9.20 -25.44 40.27
CA ALA A 25 -8.77 -25.55 38.88
C ALA A 25 -8.72 -24.15 38.25
N GLN A 26 -7.55 -23.78 37.70
CA GLN A 26 -7.42 -22.56 36.92
C GLN A 26 -8.01 -22.80 35.52
N ALA A 27 -8.86 -21.90 35.05
CA ALA A 27 -9.34 -21.91 33.67
C ALA A 27 -8.22 -21.46 32.73
N VAL A 28 -7.44 -22.41 32.25
CA VAL A 28 -6.47 -22.20 31.16
C VAL A 28 -7.27 -21.99 29.86
N PRO A 29 -7.03 -20.91 29.10
CA PRO A 29 -7.67 -20.74 27.79
C PRO A 29 -7.14 -21.82 26.81
N PRO A 30 -7.98 -22.36 25.90
CA PRO A 30 -7.54 -23.39 24.96
C PRO A 30 -6.44 -22.84 24.02
N SER A 31 -5.30 -23.52 24.02
CA SER A 31 -4.14 -23.20 23.21
C SER A 31 -4.19 -23.96 21.87
N ASP A 32 -5.08 -23.54 20.97
CA ASP A 32 -5.27 -24.21 19.68
C ASP A 32 -4.08 -23.92 18.74
N ILE A 33 -3.08 -24.80 18.80
CA ILE A 33 -1.95 -24.87 17.88
C ILE A 33 -2.04 -26.20 17.10
N GLY A 34 -2.57 -26.12 15.88
CA GLY A 34 -2.58 -27.21 14.91
C GLY A 34 -2.01 -26.72 13.56
N PRO A 35 -1.03 -27.43 12.95
CA PRO A 35 -0.44 -27.00 11.68
C PRO A 35 -1.29 -27.43 10.48
N PHE A 36 -1.53 -26.52 9.55
CA PHE A 36 -2.12 -26.85 8.24
C PHE A 36 -1.03 -27.29 7.27
N THR A 37 -1.15 -28.50 6.71
CA THR A 37 -0.26 -29.01 5.65
C THR A 37 -0.99 -29.19 4.32
N THR A 38 -0.27 -28.95 3.23
CA THR A 38 -0.78 -28.81 1.87
C THR A 38 -0.97 -30.13 1.12
N THR A 39 -2.01 -30.23 0.29
CA THR A 39 -1.88 -30.34 -1.18
C THR A 39 -3.24 -30.20 -1.88
N ALA A 40 -3.29 -29.45 -2.98
CA ALA A 40 -4.37 -29.51 -3.97
C ALA A 40 -3.79 -29.15 -5.35
N THR A 41 -4.21 -29.89 -6.39
CA THR A 41 -3.90 -29.58 -7.80
C THR A 41 -5.02 -28.74 -8.43
N ALA A 42 -4.73 -28.10 -9.56
CA ALA A 42 -5.61 -27.13 -10.20
C ALA A 42 -6.86 -27.74 -10.88
N ASP A 43 -7.79 -26.84 -11.22
CA ASP A 43 -9.02 -27.05 -12.00
C ASP A 43 -10.11 -27.94 -11.35
N ASP A 44 -10.75 -27.44 -10.28
CA ASP A 44 -12.24 -27.39 -10.24
C ASP A 44 -12.79 -26.53 -9.06
N GLY A 45 -13.62 -25.53 -9.41
CA GLY A 45 -14.66 -24.85 -8.59
C GLY A 45 -14.35 -24.22 -7.22
N THR A 46 -13.28 -24.60 -6.55
CA THR A 46 -13.04 -24.40 -5.11
C THR A 46 -12.09 -23.23 -4.85
N LEU A 47 -12.39 -22.44 -3.80
CA LEU A 47 -11.58 -21.29 -3.40
C LEU A 47 -10.33 -21.78 -2.64
N PRO A 48 -9.16 -21.10 -2.75
CA PRO A 48 -7.95 -21.55 -2.07
C PRO A 48 -8.07 -21.51 -0.53
N PRO A 49 -7.27 -22.30 0.22
CA PRO A 49 -7.34 -22.32 1.68
C PRO A 49 -7.29 -20.93 2.33
N GLY A 50 -8.17 -20.71 3.31
CA GLY A 50 -8.35 -19.42 3.98
C GLY A 50 -9.26 -18.42 3.24
N TRP A 51 -9.62 -18.67 1.98
CA TRP A 51 -10.67 -17.94 1.27
C TRP A 51 -12.03 -18.61 1.43
N ARG A 52 -13.09 -17.79 1.49
CA ARG A 52 -14.48 -18.20 1.39
C ARG A 52 -15.32 -17.06 0.80
N ILE A 53 -16.50 -17.37 0.27
CA ILE A 53 -17.53 -16.36 0.01
C ILE A 53 -18.52 -16.40 1.20
N THR A 54 -18.87 -15.24 1.72
CA THR A 54 -19.87 -15.08 2.80
C THR A 54 -20.94 -14.07 2.39
N GLY A 55 -22.03 -14.02 3.14
CA GLY A 55 -23.12 -13.09 2.87
C GLY A 55 -23.99 -13.50 1.68
N LYS A 56 -25.14 -12.84 1.56
CA LYS A 56 -26.20 -13.19 0.61
C LYS A 56 -26.71 -11.98 -0.16
N GLY A 57 -27.02 -12.17 -1.44
CA GLY A 57 -27.42 -11.07 -2.31
C GLY A 57 -26.39 -9.96 -2.27
N SER A 58 -26.79 -8.69 -2.33
CA SER A 58 -25.85 -7.56 -2.44
C SER A 58 -24.96 -7.34 -1.22
N ALA A 59 -25.10 -8.16 -0.16
CA ALA A 59 -24.16 -8.26 0.95
C ALA A 59 -23.03 -9.30 0.74
N GLN A 60 -23.04 -10.07 -0.36
CA GLN A 60 -22.01 -11.09 -0.64
C GLN A 60 -20.62 -10.46 -0.65
N GLN A 61 -19.71 -11.13 0.05
CA GLN A 61 -18.34 -10.71 0.24
C GLN A 61 -17.41 -11.88 -0.04
N LEU A 62 -16.39 -11.62 -0.84
CA LEU A 62 -15.19 -12.46 -0.85
C LEU A 62 -14.45 -12.17 0.45
N VAL A 63 -14.14 -13.23 1.20
CA VAL A 63 -13.54 -13.14 2.52
C VAL A 63 -12.30 -14.00 2.57
N TRP A 64 -11.17 -13.38 2.89
CA TRP A 64 -9.96 -14.09 3.27
C TRP A 64 -9.75 -13.98 4.77
N ARG A 65 -9.33 -15.08 5.41
CA ARG A 65 -8.92 -15.11 6.81
C ARG A 65 -7.50 -15.64 6.91
N SER A 66 -6.57 -14.76 7.29
CA SER A 66 -5.19 -15.16 7.53
C SER A 66 -5.07 -16.03 8.78
N GLY A 67 -4.22 -17.08 8.72
CA GLY A 67 -3.91 -17.91 9.89
C GLY A 67 -3.15 -17.16 10.99
N ARG A 68 -2.49 -16.06 10.65
CA ARG A 68 -1.79 -15.15 11.58
C ARG A 68 -2.41 -13.76 11.55
N GLN A 69 -2.14 -12.94 12.55
CA GLN A 69 -2.52 -11.52 12.49
C GLN A 69 -1.77 -10.82 11.36
N VAL A 70 -2.50 -10.04 10.58
CA VAL A 70 -1.95 -9.09 9.60
C VAL A 70 -1.93 -7.72 10.29
N PRO A 71 -0.75 -7.15 10.54
CA PRO A 71 -0.65 -5.88 11.26
C PRO A 71 -1.35 -4.71 10.57
N MET A 72 -1.68 -3.68 11.34
CA MET A 72 -2.30 -2.45 10.82
C MET A 72 -1.24 -1.50 10.25
N GLY A 73 -0.56 -1.96 9.19
CA GLY A 73 0.45 -1.19 8.46
C GLY A 73 -0.13 -0.15 7.50
N ASP A 74 0.76 0.45 6.72
CA ASP A 74 0.49 1.48 5.71
C ASP A 74 0.14 0.91 4.33
N ALA A 75 0.65 -0.25 3.94
CA ALA A 75 0.22 -0.92 2.72
C ALA A 75 -1.29 -1.17 2.74
N ARG A 76 -1.93 -1.08 1.57
CA ARG A 76 -3.29 -1.60 1.40
C ARG A 76 -3.19 -3.12 1.29
N VAL A 77 -4.10 -3.81 1.96
CA VAL A 77 -4.41 -5.21 1.63
C VAL A 77 -5.37 -5.15 0.45
N GLU A 78 -5.07 -5.93 -0.57
CA GLU A 78 -5.75 -5.97 -1.86
C GLU A 78 -6.09 -7.42 -2.20
N PHE A 79 -7.26 -7.65 -2.78
CA PHE A 79 -7.59 -8.94 -3.38
C PHE A 79 -7.40 -8.86 -4.89
N HIS A 80 -6.71 -9.85 -5.45
CA HIS A 80 -6.46 -9.99 -6.88
C HIS A 80 -6.95 -11.36 -7.36
N ALA A 81 -7.34 -11.47 -8.64
CA ALA A 81 -7.58 -12.74 -9.33
C ALA A 81 -6.97 -12.69 -10.73
N GLY A 82 -6.24 -13.72 -11.13
CA GLY A 82 -5.64 -13.82 -12.48
C GLY A 82 -4.74 -12.62 -12.85
N GLY A 83 -4.05 -12.03 -11.87
CA GLY A 83 -3.22 -10.84 -12.05
C GLY A 83 -3.96 -9.50 -12.14
N ARG A 84 -5.27 -9.46 -11.80
CA ARG A 84 -6.09 -8.23 -11.77
C ARG A 84 -6.59 -7.93 -10.36
N LEU A 85 -6.51 -6.65 -9.95
CA LEU A 85 -7.16 -6.14 -8.75
C LEU A 85 -8.68 -6.34 -8.80
N LEU A 86 -9.23 -7.02 -7.79
CA LEU A 86 -10.66 -7.10 -7.51
C LEU A 86 -11.12 -5.92 -6.64
N GLY A 87 -10.26 -5.46 -5.73
CA GLY A 87 -10.52 -4.31 -4.87
C GLY A 87 -9.80 -4.38 -3.52
N VAL A 88 -10.02 -3.36 -2.69
CA VAL A 88 -9.44 -3.21 -1.35
C VAL A 88 -10.43 -3.76 -0.30
N PRO A 89 -10.24 -4.97 0.26
CA PRO A 89 -11.08 -5.49 1.33
C PRO A 89 -11.04 -4.64 2.61
N ARG A 90 -12.18 -4.54 3.27
CA ARG A 90 -12.31 -3.97 4.62
C ARG A 90 -11.74 -4.94 5.67
N PRO A 91 -10.80 -4.51 6.53
CA PRO A 91 -10.31 -5.33 7.64
C PRO A 91 -11.36 -5.45 8.75
N ALA A 92 -11.43 -6.60 9.40
CA ALA A 92 -12.20 -6.82 10.62
C ALA A 92 -11.39 -6.51 11.88
N LYS A 93 -12.09 -6.38 13.02
CA LYS A 93 -11.47 -6.09 14.32
C LYS A 93 -10.56 -7.20 14.87
N ASP A 94 -10.56 -8.39 14.27
CA ASP A 94 -9.69 -9.51 14.66
C ASP A 94 -8.26 -9.40 14.07
N GLY A 95 -8.02 -8.45 13.16
CA GLY A 95 -6.75 -8.30 12.45
C GLY A 95 -6.38 -9.51 11.56
N ARG A 96 -7.34 -10.39 11.24
CA ARG A 96 -7.12 -11.62 10.46
C ARG A 96 -8.09 -11.76 9.30
N THR A 97 -9.33 -11.30 9.47
CA THR A 97 -10.40 -11.43 8.48
C THR A 97 -10.54 -10.16 7.64
N PHE A 98 -10.48 -10.30 6.32
CA PHE A 98 -10.56 -9.24 5.33
C PHE A 98 -11.76 -9.52 4.41
N ARG A 99 -12.63 -8.54 4.18
CA ARG A 99 -13.87 -8.72 3.40
C ARG A 99 -14.00 -7.68 2.29
N LEU A 100 -14.07 -8.13 1.04
CA LEU A 100 -14.37 -7.31 -0.13
C LEU A 100 -15.78 -7.63 -0.60
N ARG A 101 -16.65 -6.62 -0.78
CA ARG A 101 -17.97 -6.84 -1.41
C ARG A 101 -17.76 -7.29 -2.84
N LEU A 102 -18.48 -8.34 -3.26
CA LEU A 102 -18.49 -8.76 -4.64
C LEU A 102 -19.58 -7.98 -5.38
N ASP A 103 -19.17 -7.26 -6.42
CA ASP A 103 -20.05 -6.61 -7.40
C ASP A 103 -20.21 -7.52 -8.63
N ALA A 104 -21.26 -7.30 -9.44
CA ALA A 104 -21.89 -8.32 -10.30
C ALA A 104 -20.95 -9.11 -11.26
N ALA A 105 -19.82 -8.54 -11.65
CA ALA A 105 -18.87 -9.13 -12.59
C ALA A 105 -18.04 -10.32 -12.04
N SER A 106 -18.08 -10.61 -10.74
CA SER A 106 -17.05 -11.42 -10.08
C SER A 106 -17.15 -12.96 -10.09
N PRO A 107 -18.28 -13.64 -10.42
CA PRO A 107 -18.28 -15.12 -10.50
C PRO A 107 -17.45 -15.67 -11.69
N ALA A 108 -17.16 -14.85 -12.70
CA ALA A 108 -16.52 -15.23 -13.95
C ALA A 108 -15.01 -15.49 -13.80
N LYS A 109 -14.68 -16.61 -13.14
CA LYS A 109 -13.33 -17.13 -12.84
C LYS A 109 -12.54 -16.30 -11.81
N LEU A 110 -12.81 -16.58 -10.53
CA LEU A 110 -11.92 -16.32 -9.39
C LEU A 110 -10.69 -17.27 -9.40
N THR A 111 -10.03 -17.42 -10.54
CA THR A 111 -8.83 -18.26 -10.73
C THR A 111 -7.57 -17.53 -10.30
N ASP A 112 -6.67 -18.23 -9.60
CA ASP A 112 -5.49 -17.63 -8.94
C ASP A 112 -5.86 -16.37 -8.15
N LEU A 113 -6.77 -16.57 -7.18
CA LEU A 113 -6.99 -15.60 -6.12
C LEU A 113 -5.69 -15.37 -5.34
N GLN A 114 -5.35 -14.12 -5.10
CA GLN A 114 -4.18 -13.70 -4.31
C GLN A 114 -4.54 -12.57 -3.35
N VAL A 115 -3.97 -12.58 -2.15
CA VAL A 115 -4.00 -11.41 -1.25
C VAL A 115 -2.65 -10.74 -1.35
N VAL A 116 -2.63 -9.47 -1.73
CA VAL A 116 -1.40 -8.69 -1.90
C VAL A 116 -1.38 -7.53 -0.91
N ALA A 117 -0.21 -7.21 -0.35
CA ALA A 117 0.03 -5.93 0.33
C ALA A 117 1.46 -5.47 0.05
N GLY A 118 1.64 -4.23 -0.41
CA GLY A 118 2.96 -3.65 -0.67
C GLY A 118 3.80 -4.47 -1.66
N GLY A 119 3.16 -5.11 -2.65
CA GLY A 119 3.79 -6.02 -3.62
C GLY A 119 4.05 -7.45 -3.13
N ARG A 120 3.81 -7.78 -1.86
CA ARG A 120 3.99 -9.12 -1.29
C ARG A 120 2.67 -9.89 -1.22
N ARG A 121 2.68 -11.17 -1.66
CA ARG A 121 1.55 -12.10 -1.48
C ARG A 121 1.46 -12.58 -0.02
N LEU A 122 0.27 -12.56 0.57
CA LEU A 122 0.02 -12.86 1.99
C LEU A 122 -0.69 -14.20 2.24
N ASP A 123 -1.34 -14.79 1.23
CA ASP A 123 -2.17 -15.99 1.32
C ASP A 123 -1.45 -17.30 0.95
N ALA A 124 -0.18 -17.23 0.54
CA ALA A 124 0.64 -18.41 0.25
C ALA A 124 1.19 -19.07 1.54
N ALA A 125 1.05 -20.40 1.64
CA ALA A 125 1.62 -21.19 2.73
C ALA A 125 3.13 -21.39 2.51
N GLY A 126 3.94 -20.57 3.19
CA GLY A 126 5.36 -20.40 2.87
C GLY A 126 5.56 -19.40 1.73
N ASP A 127 6.66 -18.65 1.78
CA ASP A 127 6.95 -17.59 0.79
C ASP A 127 7.49 -18.22 -0.51
N THR A 128 6.59 -18.75 -1.34
CA THR A 128 6.93 -19.52 -2.56
C THR A 128 7.68 -18.71 -3.62
N SER A 129 7.79 -17.38 -3.46
CA SER A 129 8.76 -16.56 -4.21
C SER A 129 10.21 -17.04 -4.07
N GLY A 130 10.52 -17.79 -2.99
CA GLY A 130 11.83 -18.34 -2.69
C GLY A 130 12.06 -19.83 -3.02
N SER A 131 11.05 -20.62 -3.41
CA SER A 131 11.13 -22.11 -3.41
C SER A 131 11.92 -22.74 -4.57
N GLY A 132 12.94 -22.07 -5.09
CA GLY A 132 13.74 -22.50 -6.24
C GLY A 132 15.05 -23.19 -5.88
N ASN A 133 14.97 -24.43 -5.38
CA ASN A 133 16.05 -25.40 -5.09
C ASN A 133 17.23 -24.91 -4.23
N GLY A 134 17.42 -25.56 -3.07
CA GLY A 134 18.39 -25.22 -2.01
C GLY A 134 19.89 -25.34 -2.35
N ARG A 135 20.35 -24.66 -3.40
CA ARG A 135 21.74 -24.21 -3.47
C ARG A 135 21.88 -23.04 -2.51
N SER A 136 22.66 -23.23 -1.44
CA SER A 136 23.06 -22.18 -0.50
C SER A 136 23.39 -20.88 -1.25
N GLU A 137 22.55 -19.85 -1.08
CA GLU A 137 22.75 -18.58 -1.78
C GLU A 137 24.00 -17.90 -1.23
N ALA A 138 24.84 -17.40 -2.13
CA ALA A 138 26.11 -16.79 -1.75
C ALA A 138 25.84 -15.51 -0.95
N VAL A 139 26.11 -15.56 0.37
CA VAL A 139 25.79 -14.50 1.36
C VAL A 139 25.98 -13.12 0.77
N ALA A 140 24.86 -12.41 0.59
CA ALA A 140 24.84 -11.08 0.01
C ALA A 140 25.70 -10.14 0.87
N ARG A 141 26.66 -9.46 0.23
CA ARG A 141 27.63 -8.61 0.93
C ARG A 141 27.19 -7.16 0.86
N PRO A 142 27.21 -6.40 1.98
CA PRO A 142 26.88 -4.99 1.97
C PRO A 142 27.67 -4.20 0.94
N ALA A 143 27.04 -3.18 0.34
CA ALA A 143 27.71 -2.34 -0.65
C ALA A 143 29.02 -1.75 -0.12
N ALA A 144 30.01 -1.58 -1.01
CA ALA A 144 31.28 -0.96 -0.66
C ALA A 144 31.04 0.48 -0.16
N GLN A 145 31.65 0.83 0.97
CA GLN A 145 31.41 2.12 1.62
C GLN A 145 31.91 3.27 0.74
N LEU A 146 30.99 4.17 0.36
CA LEU A 146 31.29 5.32 -0.49
C LEU A 146 32.30 6.27 0.17
N PRO A 147 33.06 7.08 -0.61
CA PRO A 147 33.88 8.13 -0.04
C PRO A 147 33.00 9.17 0.69
N PRO A 148 33.49 9.78 1.79
CA PRO A 148 32.73 10.78 2.54
C PRO A 148 32.48 12.04 1.70
N ALA A 149 31.37 12.71 2.01
CA ALA A 149 31.07 14.07 1.56
C ALA A 149 31.92 15.13 2.28
N ALA A 150 31.98 16.34 1.73
CA ALA A 150 32.62 17.51 2.32
C ALA A 150 31.79 18.14 3.46
N VAL A 151 30.51 17.78 3.60
CA VAL A 151 29.64 18.15 4.71
C VAL A 151 29.00 16.92 5.33
N ASP A 152 28.77 16.97 6.65
CA ASP A 152 28.08 15.91 7.40
C ASP A 152 26.89 16.51 8.17
N PRO A 153 25.67 16.46 7.60
CA PRO A 153 24.48 17.06 8.21
C PRO A 153 23.94 16.30 9.42
N GLY A 154 24.39 15.05 9.68
CA GLY A 154 23.95 14.27 10.85
C GLY A 154 24.58 14.65 12.18
N LYS A 155 25.43 15.69 12.21
CA LYS A 155 26.05 16.24 13.42
C LYS A 155 25.13 17.25 14.12
N PRO A 156 24.99 17.21 15.46
CA PRO A 156 24.28 18.24 16.22
C PRO A 156 24.81 19.64 15.93
N GLY A 157 23.92 20.63 16.01
CA GLY A 157 24.27 22.05 15.94
C GLY A 157 24.60 22.66 17.30
N ALA A 158 24.76 23.98 17.34
CA ALA A 158 25.22 24.71 18.52
C ALA A 158 24.12 24.98 19.58
N TYR A 159 22.84 24.79 19.26
CA TYR A 159 21.74 25.09 20.18
C TYR A 159 21.42 23.90 21.10
N ARG A 160 21.20 24.16 22.38
CA ARG A 160 20.43 23.25 23.24
C ARG A 160 18.97 23.28 22.81
N THR A 161 18.25 22.19 23.00
CA THR A 161 16.82 22.08 22.65
C THR A 161 15.91 22.33 23.86
N THR A 162 14.63 22.57 23.58
CA THR A 162 13.51 22.49 24.54
C THR A 162 12.37 21.72 23.88
N THR A 163 11.59 20.98 24.66
CA THR A 163 10.52 20.08 24.18
C THR A 163 9.24 20.31 24.97
N GLY A 164 8.08 20.19 24.31
CA GLY A 164 6.77 20.20 24.95
C GLY A 164 5.66 19.85 23.96
N GLU A 165 4.42 19.72 24.42
CA GLU A 165 3.28 19.35 23.59
C GLU A 165 2.21 20.46 23.55
N TYR A 166 1.36 20.41 22.53
CA TYR A 166 0.07 21.10 22.55
C TYR A 166 -1.04 20.20 22.00
N THR A 167 -2.25 20.47 22.48
CA THR A 167 -3.50 19.92 21.96
C THR A 167 -4.45 21.09 21.72
N LEU A 168 -5.12 21.11 20.58
CA LEU A 168 -6.21 22.04 20.25
C LEU A 168 -7.51 21.23 20.12
N ASP A 169 -8.64 21.91 19.89
CA ASP A 169 -9.92 21.25 19.65
C ASP A 169 -9.87 20.35 18.39
N SER A 170 -10.46 19.16 18.49
CA SER A 170 -10.49 18.18 17.39
C SER A 170 -11.34 18.68 16.21
N VAL A 171 -10.89 18.41 14.99
CA VAL A 171 -11.51 18.89 13.74
C VAL A 171 -12.26 17.76 13.01
N ARG A 172 -13.44 18.05 12.45
CA ARG A 172 -14.08 17.13 11.49
C ARG A 172 -13.60 17.49 10.07
N LEU A 173 -13.12 16.49 9.34
CA LEU A 173 -12.69 16.61 7.95
C LEU A 173 -13.75 16.02 7.00
N PRO A 174 -13.83 16.46 5.72
CA PRO A 174 -14.75 15.87 4.75
C PRO A 174 -14.52 14.36 4.59
N GLY A 175 -15.60 13.57 4.64
CA GLY A 175 -15.55 12.10 4.60
C GLY A 175 -15.33 11.40 5.95
N TYR A 176 -14.92 12.11 7.02
CA TYR A 176 -14.59 11.50 8.32
C TYR A 176 -15.72 11.69 9.33
N SER A 177 -16.24 10.59 9.87
CA SER A 177 -17.38 10.59 10.80
C SER A 177 -16.96 11.02 12.21
N THR A 178 -15.85 10.49 12.71
CA THR A 178 -15.25 10.87 14.00
C THR A 178 -14.22 11.99 13.83
N PRO A 179 -14.24 13.05 14.66
CA PRO A 179 -13.24 14.11 14.63
C PRO A 179 -11.78 13.64 14.84
N ILE A 180 -10.87 14.29 14.14
CA ILE A 180 -9.43 14.07 14.14
C ILE A 180 -8.77 14.94 15.21
N GLU A 181 -7.79 14.42 15.92
CA GLU A 181 -7.08 15.17 16.96
C GLU A 181 -6.14 16.25 16.39
N MET A 182 -6.18 17.45 16.97
CA MET A 182 -5.22 18.53 16.69
C MET A 182 -4.09 18.51 17.73
N LYS A 183 -3.31 17.41 17.77
CA LYS A 183 -2.25 17.20 18.77
C LYS A 183 -0.86 17.17 18.14
N ALA A 184 0.13 17.76 18.82
CA ALA A 184 1.53 17.71 18.39
C ALA A 184 2.56 17.76 19.53
N VAL A 185 3.79 17.28 19.25
CA VAL A 185 5.01 17.53 20.03
C VAL A 185 5.94 18.51 19.30
N VAL A 186 6.44 19.50 20.03
CA VAL A 186 7.30 20.57 19.52
C VAL A 186 8.69 20.42 20.13
N VAL A 187 9.73 20.53 19.30
CA VAL A 187 11.12 20.66 19.75
C VAL A 187 11.74 21.88 19.08
N ALA A 188 12.32 22.79 19.86
CA ALA A 188 12.82 24.07 19.38
C ALA A 188 14.22 24.42 19.96
N PRO A 189 15.04 25.24 19.26
CA PRO A 189 16.30 25.75 19.78
C PRO A 189 16.09 26.73 20.93
N LYS A 190 16.64 26.41 22.10
CA LYS A 190 16.63 27.29 23.27
C LYS A 190 17.56 28.49 23.04
N GLY A 191 17.03 29.70 23.14
CA GLY A 191 17.80 30.95 23.06
C GLY A 191 18.25 31.37 21.65
N ALA A 192 17.74 30.74 20.57
CA ALA A 192 17.98 31.24 19.22
C ALA A 192 17.16 32.51 18.95
N THR A 193 17.80 33.53 18.37
CA THR A 193 17.15 34.79 18.00
C THR A 193 16.68 34.78 16.53
N GLY A 194 15.76 35.70 16.22
CA GLY A 194 15.17 35.86 14.89
C GLY A 194 14.18 34.76 14.50
N LYS A 195 13.58 34.88 13.30
CA LYS A 195 12.66 33.86 12.77
C LYS A 195 13.43 32.62 12.30
N ARG A 196 12.97 31.44 12.73
CA ARG A 196 13.64 30.15 12.48
C ARG A 196 12.80 29.29 11.51
N PRO A 197 13.40 28.57 10.55
CA PRO A 197 12.66 27.68 9.65
C PRO A 197 11.85 26.64 10.41
N LEU A 198 10.69 26.24 9.86
CA LEU A 198 9.79 25.25 10.46
C LEU A 198 9.97 23.88 9.77
N ALA A 199 10.11 22.82 10.55
CA ALA A 199 10.05 21.44 10.08
C ALA A 199 8.83 20.74 10.69
N LEU A 200 7.84 20.38 9.86
CA LEU A 200 6.65 19.65 10.30
C LEU A 200 6.76 18.17 9.93
N PHE A 201 6.56 17.30 10.90
CA PHE A 201 6.58 15.84 10.76
C PHE A 201 5.15 15.27 10.86
N LEU A 202 4.81 14.30 10.02
CA LEU A 202 3.57 13.53 10.07
C LEU A 202 3.90 12.02 10.06
N HIS A 203 3.27 11.24 10.95
CA HIS A 203 3.41 9.79 10.95
C HIS A 203 2.46 9.10 9.95
N GLY A 204 2.83 7.89 9.55
CA GLY A 204 2.01 7.00 8.72
C GLY A 204 0.90 6.30 9.50
N ARG A 205 0.44 5.20 8.95
CA ARG A 205 -0.63 4.37 9.48
C ARG A 205 -0.06 3.29 10.39
N HIS A 206 -0.57 3.31 11.60
CA HIS A 206 -0.35 2.28 12.60
C HIS A 206 -1.66 2.10 13.37
N TYR A 207 -1.76 1.03 14.16
CA TYR A 207 -2.83 0.89 15.14
C TYR A 207 -2.87 2.12 16.07
N THR A 208 -4.09 2.53 16.40
CA THR A 208 -4.38 3.87 16.95
C THR A 208 -4.40 3.88 18.46
N CYS A 209 -4.73 2.74 19.05
CA CYS A 209 -4.95 2.56 20.48
C CYS A 209 -4.36 1.22 20.95
N TYR A 210 -3.86 1.21 22.19
CA TYR A 210 -3.26 0.05 22.83
C TYR A 210 -3.66 -0.03 24.31
N LYS A 211 -3.63 -1.22 24.89
CA LYS A 211 -3.88 -1.42 26.32
C LYS A 211 -2.55 -1.51 27.07
N PRO A 212 -2.26 -0.60 28.03
CA PRO A 212 -0.97 -0.58 28.71
C PRO A 212 -0.69 -1.86 29.52
N GLY A 213 0.48 -2.47 29.30
CA GLY A 213 0.91 -3.69 30.01
C GLY A 213 0.42 -5.01 29.39
N THR A 214 -0.11 -4.96 28.16
CA THR A 214 -0.48 -6.13 27.35
C THR A 214 -0.18 -5.86 25.88
N GLU A 215 -0.13 -6.90 25.06
CA GLU A 215 0.03 -6.79 23.60
C GLU A 215 -1.28 -6.40 22.87
N ASP A 216 -2.37 -6.10 23.60
CA ASP A 216 -3.67 -5.78 23.00
C ASP A 216 -3.65 -4.41 22.28
N ILE A 217 -3.75 -4.45 20.95
CA ILE A 217 -3.76 -3.29 20.05
C ILE A 217 -5.06 -3.23 19.22
N THR A 218 -5.53 -2.02 18.89
CA THR A 218 -6.73 -1.81 18.06
C THR A 218 -6.59 -0.60 17.12
N GLY A 219 -7.36 -0.64 16.02
CA GLY A 219 -7.56 0.47 15.09
C GLY A 219 -8.78 1.35 15.42
N ASP A 220 -9.32 1.28 16.63
CA ASP A 220 -10.52 2.03 17.04
C ASP A 220 -10.24 3.53 17.24
N TRP A 221 -11.24 4.39 17.03
CA TRP A 221 -11.15 5.81 17.37
C TRP A 221 -12.52 6.45 17.71
N PRO A 222 -12.64 7.20 18.82
CA PRO A 222 -11.62 7.45 19.84
C PRO A 222 -11.28 6.18 20.64
N CYS A 223 -10.15 6.19 21.34
CA CYS A 223 -9.68 5.01 22.07
C CYS A 223 -10.68 4.53 23.15
N PRO A 224 -11.08 3.23 23.15
CA PRO A 224 -11.98 2.67 24.15
C PRO A 224 -11.47 2.81 25.60
N ALA A 225 -12.41 2.81 26.56
CA ALA A 225 -12.07 2.88 27.98
C ALA A 225 -11.09 1.77 28.39
N GLY A 226 -10.04 2.12 29.14
CA GLY A 226 -8.95 1.21 29.52
C GLY A 226 -7.79 1.16 28.52
N THR A 227 -7.95 1.67 27.30
CA THR A 227 -6.86 1.82 26.32
C THR A 227 -6.29 3.25 26.31
N LYS A 228 -5.15 3.45 25.65
CA LYS A 228 -4.52 4.74 25.38
C LYS A 228 -4.20 4.85 23.89
N SER A 229 -4.10 6.08 23.37
CA SER A 229 -3.66 6.27 21.98
C SER A 229 -2.16 6.01 21.84
N VAL A 230 -1.76 5.33 20.77
CA VAL A 230 -0.36 5.07 20.42
C VAL A 230 0.32 6.39 20.07
N PRO A 231 1.42 6.78 20.74
CA PRO A 231 1.96 8.13 20.63
C PRO A 231 2.86 8.34 19.39
N SER A 232 2.51 7.79 18.22
CA SER A 232 3.29 7.73 16.97
C SER A 232 3.97 9.03 16.53
N TYR A 233 3.40 10.20 16.86
CA TYR A 233 3.98 11.53 16.63
C TYR A 233 5.24 11.82 17.47
N ARG A 234 5.49 11.09 18.56
CA ARG A 234 6.74 11.18 19.35
C ARG A 234 7.90 10.42 18.72
N GLY A 235 7.63 9.56 17.74
CA GLY A 235 8.63 8.70 17.09
C GLY A 235 9.85 9.40 16.51
N TYR A 236 9.69 10.67 16.12
CA TYR A 236 10.71 11.50 15.47
C TYR A 236 11.45 12.42 16.45
N LEU A 237 11.30 12.22 17.77
CA LEU A 237 11.96 13.07 18.77
C LEU A 237 13.49 13.15 18.58
N ARG A 238 14.13 12.10 18.05
CA ARG A 238 15.56 12.08 17.70
C ARG A 238 15.87 13.06 16.55
N ASP A 239 15.09 13.01 15.47
CA ASP A 239 15.24 13.89 14.29
C ASP A 239 14.90 15.34 14.63
N GLN A 240 13.82 15.54 15.38
CA GLN A 240 13.38 16.83 15.90
C GLN A 240 14.46 17.46 16.78
N GLN A 241 15.12 16.70 17.65
CA GLN A 241 16.25 17.18 18.45
C GLN A 241 17.48 17.53 17.59
N LEU A 242 17.81 16.73 16.57
CA LEU A 242 18.90 17.04 15.66
C LEU A 242 18.64 18.36 14.92
N LEU A 243 17.48 18.50 14.27
CA LEU A 243 17.08 19.72 13.57
C LEU A 243 16.98 20.92 14.54
N ALA A 244 16.41 20.75 15.73
CA ALA A 244 16.34 21.82 16.72
C ALA A 244 17.71 22.26 17.23
N SER A 245 18.68 21.34 17.39
CA SER A 245 20.07 21.71 17.72
C SER A 245 20.76 22.51 16.60
N GLN A 246 20.39 22.25 15.35
CA GLN A 246 20.79 23.03 14.16
C GLN A 246 19.99 24.33 13.99
N GLY A 247 18.97 24.56 14.83
CA GLY A 247 18.22 25.80 14.91
C GLY A 247 17.00 25.89 13.99
N TYR A 248 16.35 24.77 13.72
CA TYR A 248 15.00 24.70 13.14
C TYR A 248 13.97 24.64 14.27
N VAL A 249 12.81 25.29 14.15
CA VAL A 249 11.66 24.94 14.99
C VAL A 249 11.03 23.70 14.40
N THR A 250 10.71 22.71 15.22
CA THR A 250 10.17 21.43 14.74
C THR A 250 8.86 21.11 15.44
N VAL A 251 7.96 20.46 14.72
CA VAL A 251 6.67 20.01 15.24
C VAL A 251 6.32 18.65 14.60
N SER A 252 5.88 17.67 15.38
CA SER A 252 5.33 16.42 14.86
C SER A 252 3.89 16.24 15.31
N ILE A 253 3.00 15.99 14.35
CA ILE A 253 1.54 15.98 14.54
C ILE A 253 1.00 14.54 14.56
N SER A 254 -0.05 14.34 15.37
CA SER A 254 -0.78 13.08 15.50
C SER A 254 -1.87 12.97 14.44
N ALA A 255 -2.09 11.77 13.90
CA ALA A 255 -3.09 11.48 12.85
C ALA A 255 -3.79 10.13 13.06
N ASN A 256 -3.88 9.66 14.30
CA ASN A 256 -4.52 8.40 14.64
C ASN A 256 -6.02 8.41 14.31
N GLY A 257 -6.70 9.56 14.47
CA GLY A 257 -8.08 9.70 14.01
C GLY A 257 -8.27 9.50 12.50
N ILE A 258 -7.22 9.71 11.69
CA ILE A 258 -7.25 9.40 10.24
C ILE A 258 -6.99 7.90 10.04
N ASN A 259 -5.95 7.34 10.69
CA ASN A 259 -5.59 5.91 10.59
C ASN A 259 -6.78 4.95 10.85
N ALA A 260 -7.65 5.28 11.81
CA ALA A 260 -8.84 4.49 12.15
C ALA A 260 -9.97 4.52 11.10
N GLN A 261 -9.94 5.46 10.16
CA GLN A 261 -11.03 5.75 9.23
C GLN A 261 -10.58 5.72 7.76
N ASP A 262 -9.28 5.68 7.48
CA ASP A 262 -8.72 5.81 6.12
C ASP A 262 -8.87 4.57 5.21
N ALA A 263 -9.45 3.48 5.71
CA ALA A 263 -9.85 2.33 4.90
C ALA A 263 -11.08 2.61 4.02
N GLU A 264 -11.96 3.53 4.44
CA GLU A 264 -13.20 3.87 3.72
C GLU A 264 -12.98 5.01 2.69
N ALA A 265 -11.75 5.55 2.59
CA ALA A 265 -11.40 6.66 1.70
C ALA A 265 -10.64 6.17 0.46
N GLU A 266 -11.10 6.55 -0.74
CA GLU A 266 -10.49 6.19 -2.04
C GLU A 266 -8.98 6.49 -2.10
N ASP A 267 -8.55 7.61 -1.52
CA ASP A 267 -7.16 8.08 -1.50
C ASP A 267 -6.33 7.67 -0.27
N ALA A 268 -6.81 6.70 0.51
CA ALA A 268 -6.19 6.26 1.77
C ALA A 268 -5.95 7.40 2.80
N GLY A 269 -6.76 8.46 2.72
CA GLY A 269 -6.70 9.61 3.61
C GLY A 269 -5.62 10.64 3.28
N ALA A 270 -5.02 10.63 2.09
CA ALA A 270 -4.00 11.60 1.70
C ALA A 270 -4.52 13.06 1.76
N GLN A 271 -5.75 13.31 1.32
CA GLN A 271 -6.44 14.61 1.35
C GLN A 271 -6.80 15.03 2.79
N ALA A 272 -7.12 14.07 3.67
CA ALA A 272 -7.34 14.31 5.09
C ALA A 272 -6.02 14.69 5.80
N ARG A 273 -4.95 13.93 5.54
CA ARG A 273 -3.59 14.20 6.06
C ARG A 273 -3.09 15.58 5.59
N SER A 274 -3.33 15.92 4.33
CA SER A 274 -3.05 17.26 3.77
C SER A 274 -3.82 18.37 4.50
N SER A 275 -5.13 18.19 4.69
CA SER A 275 -5.99 19.15 5.39
C SER A 275 -5.51 19.39 6.83
N LEU A 276 -5.18 18.31 7.55
CA LEU A 276 -4.62 18.35 8.90
C LEU A 276 -3.30 19.13 8.95
N ILE A 277 -2.35 18.84 8.04
CA ILE A 277 -1.09 19.60 7.92
C ILE A 277 -1.36 21.09 7.68
N ARG A 278 -2.27 21.43 6.75
CA ARG A 278 -2.57 22.81 6.36
C ARG A 278 -3.29 23.58 7.48
N LEU A 279 -4.14 22.92 8.28
CA LEU A 279 -4.71 23.45 9.53
C LEU A 279 -3.62 23.74 10.58
N HIS A 280 -2.70 22.81 10.84
CA HIS A 280 -1.58 23.04 11.76
C HIS A 280 -0.67 24.19 11.27
N LEU A 281 -0.35 24.26 9.97
CA LEU A 281 0.44 25.36 9.41
C LEU A 281 -0.27 26.73 9.51
N ALA A 282 -1.60 26.76 9.43
CA ALA A 282 -2.38 27.97 9.66
C ALA A 282 -2.27 28.44 11.11
N HIS A 283 -2.42 27.55 12.11
CA HIS A 283 -2.17 27.89 13.51
C HIS A 283 -0.74 28.41 13.74
N TRP A 284 0.28 27.77 13.15
CA TRP A 284 1.66 28.28 13.22
C TRP A 284 1.84 29.66 12.58
N ALA A 285 1.11 29.98 11.51
CA ALA A 285 1.10 31.32 10.91
C ALA A 285 0.43 32.35 11.84
N ASP A 286 -0.69 32.00 12.49
CA ASP A 286 -1.39 32.87 13.44
C ASP A 286 -0.58 33.10 14.72
N TRP A 287 0.04 32.06 15.28
CA TRP A 287 0.95 32.17 16.42
C TRP A 287 2.21 32.98 16.08
N SER A 288 2.69 32.93 14.83
CA SER A 288 3.82 33.73 14.36
C SER A 288 3.48 35.20 14.07
N ALA A 289 2.19 35.54 13.99
CA ALA A 289 1.67 36.90 13.89
C ALA A 289 1.23 37.45 15.26
N HIS A 290 0.66 36.62 16.12
CA HIS A 290 0.05 36.98 17.41
C HIS A 290 0.57 36.09 18.56
N PRO A 291 1.86 36.14 18.94
CA PRO A 291 2.45 35.14 19.87
C PRO A 291 1.71 34.95 21.20
N GLY A 292 1.02 35.97 21.72
CA GLY A 292 0.24 35.84 22.96
C GLY A 292 -0.82 34.74 22.95
N THR A 293 -1.39 34.42 21.77
CA THR A 293 -2.46 33.41 21.61
C THR A 293 -1.92 31.97 21.53
N ALA A 294 -0.60 31.77 21.44
CA ALA A 294 -0.03 30.46 21.22
C ALA A 294 0.05 29.60 22.49
N PRO A 295 0.04 28.25 22.37
CA PRO A 295 0.37 27.35 23.48
C PRO A 295 1.74 27.66 24.08
N ALA A 296 1.93 27.39 25.37
CA ALA A 296 3.15 27.78 26.09
C ALA A 296 4.46 27.36 25.39
N VAL A 297 4.55 26.09 24.95
CA VAL A 297 5.72 25.57 24.20
C VAL A 297 6.02 26.33 22.90
N VAL A 298 4.99 26.93 22.27
CA VAL A 298 5.15 27.74 21.05
C VAL A 298 5.55 29.18 21.38
N ARG A 299 5.10 29.73 22.53
CA ARG A 299 5.51 31.06 23.02
C ARG A 299 6.95 31.10 23.51
N ASP A 300 7.38 30.01 24.14
CA ASP A 300 8.75 29.85 24.66
C ASP A 300 9.75 29.44 23.56
N ALA A 301 9.24 29.10 22.37
CA ALA A 301 10.04 28.83 21.17
C ALA A 301 10.29 30.12 20.35
N PRO A 302 11.40 30.20 19.60
CA PRO A 302 11.61 31.28 18.64
C PRO A 302 10.53 31.29 17.54
N SER A 303 10.13 32.49 17.09
CA SER A 303 9.11 32.68 16.04
C SER A 303 9.41 31.86 14.77
N ALA A 304 8.40 31.18 14.24
CA ALA A 304 8.56 30.35 13.04
C ALA A 304 8.59 31.19 11.76
N ASP A 305 9.42 30.76 10.81
CA ASP A 305 9.51 31.31 9.46
C ASP A 305 8.73 30.43 8.47
N LEU A 306 7.45 30.73 8.32
CA LEU A 306 6.56 30.02 7.40
C LEU A 306 6.95 30.23 5.91
N SER A 307 7.89 31.12 5.56
CA SER A 307 8.47 31.19 4.21
C SER A 307 9.52 30.09 3.93
N ARG A 308 9.89 29.33 4.99
CA ARG A 308 10.88 28.26 5.01
C ARG A 308 10.35 27.04 5.76
N VAL A 309 9.30 26.41 5.21
CA VAL A 309 8.75 25.15 5.72
C VAL A 309 9.40 23.94 5.04
N LEU A 310 9.82 22.95 5.81
CA LEU A 310 10.07 21.57 5.38
C LEU A 310 8.92 20.70 5.89
N LEU A 311 8.41 19.80 5.05
CA LEU A 311 7.52 18.74 5.50
C LEU A 311 8.24 17.40 5.49
N ILE A 312 8.05 16.59 6.54
CA ILE A 312 8.58 15.24 6.68
C ILE A 312 7.39 14.32 6.90
N GLY A 313 7.29 13.25 6.13
CA GLY A 313 6.20 12.28 6.26
C GLY A 313 6.72 10.86 6.18
N HIS A 314 6.27 10.01 7.09
CA HIS A 314 6.53 8.57 7.05
C HIS A 314 5.34 7.86 6.40
N SER A 315 5.57 7.02 5.40
CA SER A 315 4.59 6.12 4.81
C SER A 315 3.35 6.81 4.22
N ARG A 316 2.09 6.54 4.62
CA ARG A 316 0.93 7.38 4.21
C ARG A 316 1.04 8.83 4.70
N GLY A 317 1.80 9.08 5.76
CA GLY A 317 2.22 10.43 6.15
C GLY A 317 3.12 11.08 5.10
N GLY A 318 3.93 10.29 4.39
CA GLY A 318 4.70 10.69 3.20
C GLY A 318 3.79 11.17 2.06
N GLU A 319 2.79 10.37 1.69
CA GLU A 319 1.78 10.78 0.70
C GLU A 319 1.00 12.00 1.16
N GLY A 320 0.66 12.07 2.46
CA GLY A 320 0.03 13.23 3.11
C GLY A 320 0.85 14.52 3.00
N VAL A 321 2.17 14.49 3.19
CA VAL A 321 3.01 15.70 3.03
C VAL A 321 3.25 16.08 1.57
N ASN A 322 3.29 15.11 0.64
CA ASN A 322 3.27 15.39 -0.80
C ASN A 322 1.94 16.04 -1.22
N ARG A 323 0.80 15.53 -0.73
CA ARG A 323 -0.51 16.14 -0.96
C ARG A 323 -0.61 17.54 -0.34
N ALA A 324 -0.09 17.75 0.87
CA ALA A 324 -0.01 19.09 1.49
C ALA A 324 0.84 20.07 0.67
N ALA A 325 1.92 19.60 0.03
CA ALA A 325 2.72 20.39 -0.90
C ALA A 325 1.95 20.72 -2.18
N MET A 326 1.14 19.78 -2.70
CA MET A 326 0.28 20.01 -3.87
C MET A 326 -0.81 21.04 -3.55
N ASP A 327 -1.59 20.82 -2.49
CA ASP A 327 -2.75 21.61 -2.12
C ASP A 327 -2.40 23.03 -1.64
N SER A 328 -1.14 23.26 -1.28
CA SER A 328 -0.59 24.60 -1.00
C SER A 328 -0.25 25.40 -2.25
N LEU A 329 -0.18 24.75 -3.43
CA LEU A 329 0.06 25.38 -4.75
C LEU A 329 -1.20 25.36 -5.63
N TYR A 330 -1.93 24.24 -5.59
CA TYR A 330 -3.05 23.88 -6.45
C TYR A 330 -4.22 23.37 -5.57
N PRO A 331 -5.02 24.27 -4.97
CA PRO A 331 -6.02 23.90 -3.98
C PRO A 331 -7.04 22.87 -4.48
N PRO A 332 -7.48 21.93 -3.61
CA PRO A 332 -8.51 20.93 -3.92
C PRO A 332 -9.91 21.55 -4.06
N PRO A 333 -10.89 20.78 -4.56
CA PRO A 333 -12.31 21.10 -4.47
C PRO A 333 -12.73 21.41 -3.03
N ALA A 334 -13.52 22.46 -2.83
CA ALA A 334 -13.94 22.90 -1.49
C ALA A 334 -14.78 21.85 -0.73
N ALA A 335 -15.38 20.88 -1.43
CA ALA A 335 -16.09 19.75 -0.81
C ALA A 335 -15.16 18.63 -0.30
N GLN A 336 -13.88 18.64 -0.72
CA GLN A 336 -12.84 17.67 -0.33
C GLN A 336 -11.80 18.29 0.63
N ASP A 337 -11.67 19.62 0.66
CA ASP A 337 -10.72 20.30 1.54
C ASP A 337 -11.24 20.42 2.98
N GLY A 338 -10.41 20.07 3.97
CA GLY A 338 -10.64 20.46 5.37
C GLY A 338 -10.06 21.83 5.76
N TYR A 339 -9.35 22.51 4.84
CA TYR A 339 -8.71 23.80 5.06
C TYR A 339 -9.11 24.85 4.01
N HIS A 340 -9.99 25.78 4.37
CA HIS A 340 -10.49 26.84 3.48
C HIS A 340 -9.77 28.20 3.62
N GLY A 341 -8.67 28.27 4.38
CA GLY A 341 -7.97 29.52 4.66
C GLY A 341 -6.94 29.93 3.59
N PRO A 342 -6.39 31.15 3.67
CA PRO A 342 -5.32 31.59 2.77
C PRO A 342 -3.99 30.90 3.14
N VAL A 343 -3.33 30.32 2.13
CA VAL A 343 -1.98 29.74 2.27
C VAL A 343 -0.99 30.85 2.65
N ARG A 344 -0.50 30.81 3.91
CA ARG A 344 0.44 31.80 4.49
C ARG A 344 1.85 31.23 4.69
N TRP A 345 2.18 30.19 3.93
CA TRP A 345 3.45 29.47 4.02
C TRP A 345 4.02 29.16 2.64
N LYS A 346 5.33 28.85 2.60
CA LYS A 346 6.01 28.28 1.43
C LYS A 346 6.76 27.03 1.85
N ILE A 347 6.26 25.88 1.38
CA ILE A 347 6.95 24.60 1.46
C ILE A 347 8.16 24.68 0.51
N ARG A 348 9.34 24.37 1.05
CA ARG A 348 10.63 24.47 0.38
C ARG A 348 11.15 23.13 -0.12
N GLY A 349 10.65 22.06 0.47
CA GLY A 349 10.78 20.69 0.00
C GLY A 349 10.04 19.72 0.92
N THR A 350 10.08 18.45 0.56
CA THR A 350 9.56 17.33 1.34
C THR A 350 10.64 16.28 1.63
N VAL A 351 10.47 15.55 2.74
CA VAL A 351 11.18 14.30 3.00
C VAL A 351 10.13 13.21 3.19
N LEU A 352 10.27 12.12 2.45
CA LEU A 352 9.28 11.05 2.33
C LEU A 352 9.96 9.75 2.77
N ILE A 353 9.68 9.26 3.96
CA ILE A 353 10.28 8.03 4.50
C ILE A 353 9.35 6.87 4.14
N GLY A 354 9.86 5.78 3.53
CA GLY A 354 9.08 4.60 3.12
C GLY A 354 7.70 4.88 2.50
N PRO A 355 7.51 5.91 1.64
CA PRO A 355 6.20 6.50 1.44
C PRO A 355 5.29 5.65 0.54
N THR A 356 4.00 5.59 0.88
CA THR A 356 2.96 5.16 -0.08
C THR A 356 2.83 6.19 -1.20
N ILE A 357 2.30 5.79 -2.34
CA ILE A 357 1.96 6.69 -3.44
C ILE A 357 0.77 6.14 -4.25
N PHE A 358 -0.32 5.81 -3.57
CA PHE A 358 -1.52 5.20 -4.18
C PHE A 358 -2.00 6.01 -5.39
N GLY A 359 -2.03 7.35 -5.29
CA GLY A 359 -2.43 8.19 -6.43
C GLY A 359 -1.39 8.36 -7.53
N GLN A 360 -0.15 7.89 -7.37
CA GLN A 360 1.00 8.14 -8.27
C GLN A 360 1.16 9.60 -8.73
N ASN A 361 0.95 10.55 -7.80
CA ASN A 361 0.86 11.98 -8.05
C ASN A 361 1.93 12.83 -7.31
N PRO A 362 3.21 12.76 -7.75
CA PRO A 362 4.31 13.49 -7.12
C PRO A 362 4.35 14.97 -7.54
N VAL A 363 4.67 15.87 -6.60
CA VAL A 363 4.70 17.32 -6.87
C VAL A 363 6.03 17.74 -7.52
N ALA A 364 6.10 17.66 -8.85
CA ALA A 364 7.28 17.96 -9.68
C ALA A 364 7.85 19.41 -9.58
N ASP A 365 7.22 20.29 -8.82
CA ASP A 365 7.65 21.67 -8.57
C ASP A 365 8.20 21.91 -7.15
N VAL A 366 8.12 20.93 -6.25
CA VAL A 366 8.58 21.02 -4.86
C VAL A 366 9.69 19.98 -4.63
N PRO A 367 10.94 20.40 -4.30
CA PRO A 367 12.04 19.47 -4.12
C PRO A 367 11.75 18.36 -3.10
N SER A 368 12.08 17.11 -3.41
CA SER A 368 11.80 15.96 -2.53
C SER A 368 13.04 15.10 -2.31
N VAL A 369 13.08 14.46 -1.14
CA VAL A 369 13.97 13.34 -0.82
C VAL A 369 13.11 12.18 -0.35
N THR A 370 13.11 11.08 -1.10
CA THR A 370 12.52 9.82 -0.65
C THR A 370 13.60 8.95 -0.01
N ILE A 371 13.38 8.52 1.23
CA ILE A 371 14.17 7.49 1.91
C ILE A 371 13.44 6.15 1.68
N LEU A 372 14.15 5.17 1.10
CA LEU A 372 13.65 3.84 0.78
C LEU A 372 14.36 2.82 1.70
N PRO A 373 13.65 2.16 2.64
CA PRO A 373 14.26 1.14 3.50
C PRO A 373 14.56 -0.14 2.71
N GLY A 374 15.80 -0.60 2.68
CA GLY A 374 16.20 -1.74 1.84
C GLY A 374 15.66 -3.12 2.28
N CYS A 375 14.94 -3.16 3.39
CA CYS A 375 14.28 -4.31 4.02
C CYS A 375 12.90 -3.89 4.58
N ASP A 376 12.21 -3.00 3.88
CA ASP A 376 10.80 -2.65 4.13
C ASP A 376 9.91 -3.91 3.95
N GLY A 377 9.14 -4.26 4.98
CA GLY A 377 8.21 -5.40 4.99
C GLY A 377 6.74 -4.99 4.91
N ASP A 378 6.42 -3.72 5.17
CA ASP A 378 5.09 -3.12 5.01
C ASP A 378 4.89 -2.67 3.55
N VAL A 379 5.62 -1.65 3.12
CA VAL A 379 5.63 -1.08 1.76
C VAL A 379 6.76 -1.73 0.94
N SER A 380 6.75 -3.07 0.90
CA SER A 380 7.92 -3.87 0.47
C SER A 380 8.33 -3.74 -1.00
N ASP A 381 7.48 -3.14 -1.84
CA ASP A 381 7.79 -2.79 -3.24
C ASP A 381 8.58 -1.49 -3.41
N LEU A 382 8.70 -0.70 -2.33
CA LEU A 382 9.35 0.60 -2.30
C LEU A 382 8.79 1.59 -3.35
N GLN A 383 7.48 1.54 -3.59
CA GLN A 383 6.75 2.41 -4.53
C GLN A 383 7.09 3.91 -4.42
N GLY A 384 7.59 4.37 -3.27
CA GLY A 384 8.12 5.71 -3.07
C GLY A 384 9.19 6.18 -4.07
N GLU A 385 9.85 5.28 -4.81
CA GLU A 385 10.70 5.63 -5.96
C GLU A 385 9.94 6.42 -7.04
N VAL A 386 8.61 6.22 -7.16
CA VAL A 386 7.76 6.99 -8.10
C VAL A 386 7.69 8.49 -7.72
N TYR A 387 8.02 8.90 -6.49
CA TYR A 387 8.22 10.33 -6.15
C TYR A 387 9.46 10.96 -6.80
N VAL A 388 10.36 10.15 -7.34
CA VAL A 388 11.44 10.60 -8.21
C VAL A 388 11.04 10.38 -9.66
N ASP A 389 10.69 9.14 -10.02
CA ASP A 389 10.47 8.75 -11.41
C ASP A 389 9.24 9.42 -12.05
N GLY A 390 8.13 9.52 -11.34
CA GLY A 390 6.87 10.11 -11.82
C GLY A 390 6.90 11.63 -11.99
N THR A 391 7.98 12.32 -11.60
CA THR A 391 8.12 13.78 -11.81
C THR A 391 8.58 14.14 -13.22
N ARG A 392 9.12 13.17 -13.99
CA ARG A 392 9.65 13.41 -15.33
C ARG A 392 8.57 13.90 -16.29
N GLY A 393 8.75 15.12 -16.81
CA GLY A 393 7.88 15.70 -17.85
C GLY A 393 6.54 16.26 -17.34
N VAL A 394 6.16 16.00 -16.09
CA VAL A 394 4.91 16.51 -15.49
C VAL A 394 4.94 18.03 -15.35
N SER A 395 6.09 18.63 -15.06
CA SER A 395 6.29 20.08 -15.03
C SER A 395 7.56 20.53 -15.77
N LYS A 396 7.73 21.85 -15.88
CA LYS A 396 8.95 22.54 -16.35
C LYS A 396 9.84 22.99 -15.18
N GLY A 397 9.46 22.68 -13.95
CA GLY A 397 10.21 23.01 -12.74
C GLY A 397 11.61 22.39 -12.70
N THR A 398 12.51 23.02 -11.95
CA THR A 398 13.90 22.55 -11.75
C THR A 398 14.12 22.02 -10.33
N ALA A 399 13.08 21.49 -9.70
CA ALA A 399 13.17 20.86 -8.39
C ALA A 399 14.16 19.67 -8.41
N LEU A 400 14.83 19.39 -7.29
CA LEU A 400 15.56 18.14 -7.11
C LEU A 400 14.59 17.11 -6.56
N HIS A 401 14.48 15.95 -7.21
CA HIS A 401 13.80 14.78 -6.65
C HIS A 401 14.84 13.68 -6.50
N SER A 402 15.04 13.21 -5.27
CA SER A 402 16.14 12.32 -4.88
C SER A 402 15.59 11.05 -4.24
N ALA A 403 16.17 9.89 -4.58
CA ALA A 403 15.93 8.64 -3.87
C ALA A 403 17.17 8.29 -3.04
N VAL A 404 16.92 7.77 -1.84
CA VAL A 404 17.91 7.45 -0.82
C VAL A 404 17.64 6.04 -0.32
N TYR A 405 18.22 5.07 -1.01
CA TYR A 405 18.13 3.65 -0.63
C TYR A 405 19.04 3.39 0.57
N VAL A 406 18.45 2.97 1.69
CA VAL A 406 19.17 2.64 2.93
C VAL A 406 19.20 1.12 3.03
N GLU A 407 20.28 0.51 2.54
CA GLU A 407 20.47 -0.94 2.55
C GLU A 407 20.35 -1.50 3.98
N GLY A 408 19.55 -2.55 4.16
CA GLY A 408 19.36 -3.19 5.45
C GLY A 408 18.46 -2.44 6.45
N ALA A 409 17.77 -1.37 6.05
CA ALA A 409 16.80 -0.68 6.89
C ALA A 409 15.37 -1.22 6.75
N ASP A 410 14.67 -1.22 7.88
CA ASP A 410 13.28 -1.60 8.16
C ASP A 410 12.33 -0.43 7.91
N HIS A 411 11.01 -0.68 7.82
CA HIS A 411 10.04 0.42 7.78
C HIS A 411 9.88 1.06 9.16
N ASN A 412 9.55 0.24 10.17
CA ASN A 412 9.17 0.72 11.50
C ASN A 412 10.31 1.43 12.23
N PHE A 413 11.57 1.04 12.02
CA PHE A 413 12.71 1.56 12.79
C PHE A 413 13.14 2.99 12.40
N PHE A 414 12.37 3.71 11.59
CA PHE A 414 12.43 5.18 11.48
C PHE A 414 11.52 5.91 12.48
N ASN A 415 10.71 5.19 13.28
CA ASN A 415 9.83 5.75 14.31
C ASN A 415 10.07 5.03 15.65
N THR A 416 10.53 5.75 16.70
CA THR A 416 10.87 5.09 17.98
C THR A 416 9.66 4.48 18.69
N GLU A 417 8.44 4.94 18.39
CA GLU A 417 7.19 4.42 18.96
C GLU A 417 6.61 3.25 18.16
N TRP A 418 7.25 2.87 17.04
CA TRP A 418 6.99 1.63 16.29
C TRP A 418 8.18 0.65 16.39
N THR A 419 9.27 1.04 17.05
CA THR A 419 10.50 0.23 17.20
C THR A 419 10.42 -0.68 18.44
N PRO A 420 10.57 -2.02 18.30
CA PRO A 420 10.63 -2.96 19.42
C PRO A 420 11.68 -2.56 20.46
N GLY A 421 11.30 -2.62 21.74
CA GLY A 421 12.17 -2.23 22.86
C GLY A 421 12.44 -0.73 23.01
N GLN A 422 11.85 0.13 22.17
CA GLN A 422 11.91 1.60 22.32
C GLN A 422 10.52 2.25 22.49
N ALA A 423 9.46 1.61 22.02
CA ALA A 423 8.09 2.13 22.03
C ALA A 423 7.41 2.15 23.41
N GLN A 424 6.43 3.04 23.58
CA GLN A 424 5.52 3.09 24.75
C GLN A 424 4.30 2.17 24.63
N ALA A 425 4.06 1.64 23.44
CA ALA A 425 3.06 0.64 23.09
C ALA A 425 3.77 -0.68 22.68
N PRO A 426 3.03 -1.76 22.38
CA PRO A 426 3.55 -2.84 21.52
C PRO A 426 4.18 -2.29 20.24
N ALA A 427 5.08 -3.05 19.63
CA ALA A 427 5.86 -2.66 18.45
C ALA A 427 6.47 -3.90 17.78
N GLU A 428 6.72 -3.84 16.47
CA GLU A 428 7.16 -4.99 15.67
C GLU A 428 8.25 -4.64 14.65
N ASP A 429 9.02 -5.66 14.26
CA ASP A 429 9.92 -5.67 13.10
C ASP A 429 9.08 -6.11 11.89
N ASP A 430 8.81 -5.20 10.95
CA ASP A 430 7.83 -5.46 9.87
C ASP A 430 8.36 -6.43 8.80
N PHE A 431 9.68 -6.61 8.72
CA PHE A 431 10.28 -7.64 7.87
C PHE A 431 10.11 -9.04 8.48
N TYR A 432 9.00 -9.70 8.09
CA TYR A 432 8.66 -11.06 8.54
C TYR A 432 9.87 -12.02 8.52
N ASN A 433 10.27 -12.47 9.71
CA ASN A 433 11.39 -13.36 9.94
C ASN A 433 10.90 -14.72 10.44
N ASP A 434 10.92 -15.70 9.54
CA ASP A 434 10.78 -17.12 9.87
C ASP A 434 12.12 -17.64 10.47
N PRO A 435 12.12 -18.31 11.65
CA PRO A 435 13.34 -18.87 12.23
C PRO A 435 13.98 -20.00 11.39
N ASP A 436 13.17 -20.78 10.69
CA ASP A 436 13.59 -21.91 9.85
C ASP A 436 13.84 -21.47 8.40
N GLN A 437 13.19 -20.39 7.94
CA GLN A 437 13.35 -19.79 6.61
C GLN A 437 13.90 -18.35 6.66
N ARG A 438 15.03 -18.16 7.35
CA ARG A 438 15.69 -16.84 7.50
C ARG A 438 16.15 -16.26 6.16
N ASP A 439 15.84 -14.99 5.94
CA ASP A 439 16.26 -14.23 4.77
C ASP A 439 17.73 -13.82 4.84
N ALA A 440 18.48 -13.99 3.76
CA ALA A 440 19.93 -13.75 3.72
C ALA A 440 20.35 -12.27 3.81
N VAL A 441 19.42 -11.33 3.61
CA VAL A 441 19.66 -9.88 3.55
C VAL A 441 18.99 -9.15 4.73
N CYS A 442 17.77 -9.56 5.09
CA CYS A 442 16.88 -8.75 5.91
C CYS A 442 16.50 -9.37 7.27
N SER A 443 16.71 -10.67 7.49
CA SER A 443 16.54 -11.25 8.83
C SER A 443 17.45 -10.56 9.87
N PRO A 444 16.99 -10.32 11.11
CA PRO A 444 17.84 -9.83 12.19
C PRO A 444 19.14 -10.63 12.35
N GLY A 445 20.26 -9.91 12.51
CA GLY A 445 21.59 -10.51 12.68
C GLY A 445 22.30 -10.96 11.39
N THR A 446 21.78 -10.66 10.19
CA THR A 446 22.56 -10.76 8.94
C THR A 446 23.62 -9.64 8.85
N ALA A 447 24.56 -9.75 7.91
CA ALA A 447 25.62 -8.77 7.72
C ALA A 447 25.16 -7.43 7.11
N THR A 448 23.96 -7.42 6.52
CA THR A 448 23.32 -6.29 5.83
C THR A 448 22.30 -5.57 6.70
N ARG A 449 21.47 -6.30 7.47
CA ARG A 449 20.42 -5.74 8.33
C ARG A 449 21.01 -4.83 9.41
N LEU A 450 20.55 -3.58 9.46
CA LEU A 450 21.00 -2.54 10.38
C LEU A 450 20.28 -2.64 11.73
N THR A 451 20.94 -2.27 12.83
CA THR A 451 20.24 -2.14 14.12
C THR A 451 19.36 -0.89 14.16
N ALA A 452 18.27 -0.90 14.93
CA ALA A 452 17.34 0.24 15.00
C ALA A 452 18.02 1.59 15.23
N ASP A 453 18.99 1.68 16.16
CA ASP A 453 19.71 2.92 16.40
C ASP A 453 20.57 3.38 15.21
N GLN A 454 21.09 2.47 14.38
CA GLN A 454 21.79 2.80 13.14
C GLN A 454 20.81 3.33 12.07
N GLN A 455 19.61 2.75 12.01
CA GLN A 455 18.56 3.17 11.07
C GLN A 455 17.99 4.55 11.43
N HIS A 456 17.59 4.76 12.68
CA HIS A 456 17.28 6.08 13.26
C HIS A 456 18.37 7.10 12.93
N LYS A 457 19.63 6.74 13.15
CA LYS A 457 20.76 7.64 12.92
C LYS A 457 20.97 7.97 11.44
N ALA A 458 20.73 7.03 10.53
CA ALA A 458 20.72 7.27 9.09
C ALA A 458 19.56 8.19 8.69
N GLY A 459 18.34 7.92 9.18
CA GLY A 459 17.14 8.74 8.98
C GLY A 459 17.38 10.20 9.35
N SER A 460 17.76 10.47 10.61
CA SER A 460 18.08 11.82 11.08
C SER A 460 19.12 12.52 10.20
N THR A 461 20.14 11.79 9.75
CA THR A 461 21.22 12.32 8.92
C THR A 461 20.73 12.76 7.54
N TYR A 462 19.87 11.99 6.88
CA TYR A 462 19.35 12.33 5.56
C TYR A 462 18.18 13.34 5.62
N ILE A 463 17.36 13.33 6.68
CA ILE A 463 16.40 14.41 6.99
C ILE A 463 17.13 15.76 7.17
N ALA A 464 18.20 15.79 7.97
CA ALA A 464 19.02 17.00 8.14
C ALA A 464 19.76 17.42 6.86
N THR A 465 20.08 16.47 5.98
CA THR A 465 20.66 16.74 4.66
C THR A 465 19.66 17.46 3.75
N ALA A 466 18.42 16.98 3.67
CA ALA A 466 17.34 17.62 2.94
C ALA A 466 17.03 19.03 3.49
N ALA A 467 16.99 19.17 4.82
CA ALA A 467 16.80 20.46 5.49
C ALA A 467 17.88 21.49 5.09
N ARG A 468 19.17 21.10 5.14
CA ARG A 468 20.27 21.96 4.69
C ARG A 468 20.14 22.37 3.23
N LEU A 469 19.80 21.43 2.35
CA LEU A 469 19.74 21.70 0.92
C LEU A 469 18.56 22.59 0.54
N PHE A 470 17.33 22.21 0.92
CA PHE A 470 16.11 22.84 0.46
C PHE A 470 15.74 24.12 1.24
N VAL A 471 16.05 24.15 2.54
CA VAL A 471 15.58 25.19 3.47
C VAL A 471 16.68 26.21 3.79
N ALA A 472 17.92 25.75 3.99
CA ALA A 472 19.07 26.62 4.24
C ALA A 472 19.85 27.00 2.96
N GLY A 473 19.70 26.25 1.86
CA GLY A 473 20.33 26.55 0.57
C GLY A 473 21.80 26.11 0.45
N ASP A 474 22.26 25.18 1.29
CA ASP A 474 23.65 24.69 1.28
C ASP A 474 23.85 23.61 0.19
N ASP A 475 24.14 24.02 -1.06
CA ASP A 475 24.35 23.09 -2.19
C ASP A 475 25.48 22.07 -1.96
N ARG A 476 26.36 22.25 -0.97
CA ARG A 476 27.32 21.21 -0.58
C ARG A 476 26.62 19.94 -0.11
N ALA A 477 25.43 20.05 0.49
CA ALA A 477 24.61 18.90 0.89
C ALA A 477 24.05 18.11 -0.31
N ARG A 478 24.02 18.68 -1.52
CA ARG A 478 23.52 18.02 -2.74
C ARG A 478 24.31 16.75 -3.08
N GLU A 479 25.61 16.68 -2.81
CA GLU A 479 26.41 15.50 -3.18
C GLU A 479 26.02 14.21 -2.44
N LEU A 480 25.34 14.35 -1.29
CA LEU A 480 24.77 13.24 -0.54
C LEU A 480 23.47 12.70 -1.16
N LEU A 481 22.71 13.56 -1.86
CA LEU A 481 21.36 13.28 -2.35
C LEU A 481 21.28 13.06 -3.86
N ASP A 482 22.15 13.69 -4.65
CA ASP A 482 21.98 13.75 -6.10
C ASP A 482 22.58 12.58 -6.89
N GLY A 483 23.10 11.52 -6.24
CA GLY A 483 23.83 10.44 -6.91
C GLY A 483 25.30 10.74 -7.21
N SER A 484 25.94 11.71 -6.52
CA SER A 484 27.39 11.97 -6.65
C SER A 484 28.30 10.87 -6.05
N GLY A 485 27.74 9.78 -5.51
CA GLY A 485 28.51 8.67 -4.94
C GLY A 485 29.22 9.01 -3.63
N ARG A 486 28.53 9.74 -2.73
CA ARG A 486 29.05 10.17 -1.43
C ARG A 486 28.17 9.67 -0.27
N ARG A 487 28.79 9.45 0.89
CA ARG A 487 28.09 9.16 2.16
C ARG A 487 28.25 10.28 3.18
N ALA A 488 27.30 10.36 4.12
CA ALA A 488 27.42 11.18 5.32
C ALA A 488 28.04 10.35 6.46
N PRO A 489 29.21 10.73 7.02
CA PRO A 489 29.84 9.96 8.10
C PRO A 489 28.98 9.74 9.35
N SER A 490 28.06 10.66 9.65
CA SER A 490 27.13 10.48 10.77
C SER A 490 26.14 9.32 10.57
N ALA A 491 25.96 8.79 9.35
CA ALA A 491 25.12 7.63 9.06
C ALA A 491 25.89 6.30 9.08
N ASP A 492 27.22 6.29 9.29
CA ASP A 492 27.99 5.04 9.38
C ASP A 492 27.46 4.16 10.53
N PRO A 493 27.32 2.83 10.35
CA PRO A 493 27.83 2.03 9.24
C PRO A 493 26.91 1.91 8.01
N ALA A 494 25.72 2.52 8.00
CA ALA A 494 24.69 2.27 6.99
C ALA A 494 25.18 2.47 5.55
N ARG A 495 24.81 1.55 4.65
CA ARG A 495 25.12 1.65 3.22
C ARG A 495 24.01 2.39 2.51
N VAL A 496 24.15 3.72 2.48
CA VAL A 496 23.18 4.61 1.85
C VAL A 496 23.63 4.96 0.43
N LEU A 497 22.72 4.78 -0.52
CA LEU A 497 22.96 4.93 -1.96
C LEU A 497 21.91 5.89 -2.54
N THR A 498 22.33 6.80 -3.43
CA THR A 498 21.43 7.81 -3.99
C THR A 498 21.46 7.90 -5.51
N HIS A 499 20.34 8.37 -6.07
CA HIS A 499 20.19 8.90 -7.43
C HIS A 499 19.21 10.07 -7.39
N ALA A 500 19.11 10.85 -8.47
CA ALA A 500 18.10 11.91 -8.56
C ALA A 500 17.68 12.23 -10.00
N VAL A 501 16.52 12.89 -10.14
CA VAL A 501 16.13 13.65 -11.34
C VAL A 501 16.03 15.15 -11.01
N GLY A 502 15.89 15.97 -12.06
CA GLY A 502 15.79 17.43 -11.93
C GLY A 502 17.07 18.10 -11.39
N ALA A 503 16.91 19.24 -10.70
CA ALA A 503 17.94 20.23 -10.46
C ALA A 503 18.64 20.66 -11.77
N ASN A 504 19.98 20.74 -11.79
CA ASN A 504 20.77 21.03 -13.00
C ASN A 504 20.97 19.81 -13.94
N ARG A 505 19.92 18.98 -14.11
CA ARG A 505 19.81 18.00 -15.20
C ARG A 505 19.06 18.64 -16.37
N GLY A 506 19.68 18.60 -17.56
CA GLY A 506 19.19 19.22 -18.80
C GLY A 506 18.28 18.30 -19.62
N ALA A 507 18.47 18.26 -20.94
CA ALA A 507 17.82 17.23 -21.77
C ALA A 507 18.48 15.85 -21.59
N GLY A 508 17.78 14.80 -22.01
CA GLY A 508 18.21 13.42 -21.79
C GLY A 508 17.53 12.38 -22.68
N PHE A 509 18.01 11.14 -22.59
CA PHE A 509 17.47 9.94 -23.21
C PHE A 509 16.45 9.31 -22.26
N LEU A 510 15.17 9.52 -22.54
CA LEU A 510 14.05 9.11 -21.66
C LEU A 510 13.25 7.99 -22.36
N PRO A 511 13.27 6.74 -21.87
CA PRO A 511 12.51 5.63 -22.44
C PRO A 511 11.00 5.85 -22.43
N ASP A 512 10.51 6.65 -21.47
CA ASP A 512 9.12 7.11 -21.37
C ASP A 512 8.67 7.93 -22.60
N GLY A 513 9.61 8.53 -23.34
CA GLY A 513 9.32 9.36 -24.51
C GLY A 513 9.22 8.61 -25.84
N GLN A 514 9.19 9.35 -26.95
CA GLN A 514 9.30 8.76 -28.29
C GLN A 514 10.78 8.40 -28.57
N VAL A 515 11.13 7.14 -28.34
CA VAL A 515 12.46 6.57 -28.59
C VAL A 515 12.39 5.32 -29.45
N ALA A 516 13.43 5.09 -30.25
CA ALA A 516 13.71 3.82 -30.92
C ALA A 516 14.92 3.14 -30.27
N VAL A 517 14.84 1.82 -30.08
CA VAL A 517 15.90 0.99 -29.48
C VAL A 517 16.38 -0.05 -30.50
N SER A 518 17.69 -0.30 -30.55
CA SER A 518 18.27 -1.39 -31.35
C SER A 518 19.34 -2.12 -30.55
N GLY A 519 19.38 -3.45 -30.59
CA GLY A 519 20.30 -4.25 -29.77
C GLY A 519 19.86 -4.38 -28.31
N GLY A 520 18.55 -4.25 -28.04
CA GLY A 520 17.91 -4.34 -26.72
C GLY A 520 16.39 -4.18 -26.88
N LYS A 521 15.64 -4.31 -25.79
CA LYS A 521 14.18 -4.18 -25.75
C LYS A 521 13.77 -2.85 -25.08
N LEU A 522 12.80 -2.14 -25.65
CA LEU A 522 12.05 -1.13 -24.89
C LEU A 522 10.94 -1.88 -24.14
N CYS A 523 10.89 -1.76 -22.82
CA CYS A 523 9.97 -2.52 -21.97
C CYS A 523 9.07 -1.58 -21.15
N SER A 524 7.87 -2.06 -20.81
CA SER A 524 6.91 -1.39 -19.93
C SER A 524 7.23 -1.66 -18.47
N ALA A 525 7.07 -0.67 -17.59
CA ALA A 525 7.18 -0.89 -16.14
C ALA A 525 6.06 -1.80 -15.62
N VAL A 526 4.81 -1.53 -16.03
CA VAL A 526 3.59 -2.23 -15.62
C VAL A 526 2.83 -2.65 -16.89
N ASP A 527 2.77 -3.94 -17.17
CA ASP A 527 2.12 -4.52 -18.35
C ASP A 527 1.87 -6.02 -18.14
N PRO A 528 0.65 -6.54 -18.34
CA PRO A 528 0.32 -7.94 -18.05
C PRO A 528 0.85 -8.93 -19.11
N ASP A 529 1.48 -8.44 -20.18
CA ASP A 529 2.24 -9.28 -21.11
C ASP A 529 3.71 -9.40 -20.66
N PRO A 530 4.19 -10.59 -20.25
CA PRO A 530 5.61 -10.80 -19.90
C PRO A 530 6.57 -10.51 -21.06
N ALA A 531 6.11 -10.61 -22.32
CA ALA A 531 6.90 -10.23 -23.49
C ALA A 531 7.03 -8.70 -23.64
N ALA A 532 6.16 -7.90 -23.02
CA ALA A 532 6.21 -6.42 -22.96
C ALA A 532 6.89 -5.89 -21.68
N ALA A 533 6.62 -6.48 -20.52
CA ALA A 533 7.09 -6.04 -19.20
C ALA A 533 8.62 -5.97 -19.03
N CYS A 534 9.12 -5.15 -18.11
CA CYS A 534 10.56 -5.01 -17.82
C CYS A 534 11.12 -6.12 -16.92
N LEU A 535 10.32 -6.57 -15.95
CA LEU A 535 10.48 -7.80 -15.19
C LEU A 535 9.18 -8.62 -15.38
N SER A 536 9.28 -9.94 -15.31
CA SER A 536 8.13 -10.86 -15.29
C SER A 536 8.04 -11.55 -13.95
N ASP A 537 6.92 -12.22 -13.65
CA ASP A 537 6.64 -12.86 -12.35
C ASP A 537 7.63 -14.00 -12.00
N SER A 538 8.37 -14.48 -12.99
CA SER A 538 9.51 -15.41 -12.83
C SER A 538 10.82 -14.74 -12.39
N SER A 539 10.80 -13.44 -12.10
CA SER A 539 11.94 -12.68 -11.56
C SER A 539 12.01 -12.84 -10.04
N ARG A 540 13.18 -13.20 -9.51
CA ARG A 540 13.40 -13.26 -8.05
C ARG A 540 13.55 -11.86 -7.48
N GLY A 541 12.46 -11.31 -6.97
CA GLY A 541 12.42 -9.97 -6.36
C GLY A 541 12.02 -8.87 -7.34
N ILE A 542 11.67 -7.71 -6.78
CA ILE A 542 10.92 -6.65 -7.47
C ILE A 542 11.76 -5.38 -7.66
N SER A 543 11.22 -4.41 -8.41
CA SER A 543 11.88 -3.13 -8.70
C SER A 543 11.04 -1.95 -8.23
N PRO A 544 11.61 -1.01 -7.44
CA PRO A 544 10.91 0.20 -7.01
C PRO A 544 10.49 1.07 -8.22
N HIS A 545 11.26 1.04 -9.29
CA HIS A 545 10.96 1.73 -10.55
C HIS A 545 9.73 1.16 -11.26
N PHE A 546 9.40 -0.11 -11.01
CA PHE A 546 8.31 -0.86 -11.66
C PHE A 546 7.14 -1.17 -10.70
N ALA A 547 7.05 -0.46 -9.56
CA ALA A 547 5.91 -0.55 -8.64
C ALA A 547 4.56 -0.40 -9.36
N GLN A 548 3.58 -1.20 -8.94
CA GLN A 548 2.27 -1.34 -9.58
C GLN A 548 1.38 -0.10 -9.37
N TRP A 549 0.23 -0.05 -10.03
CA TRP A 549 -0.81 0.95 -9.83
C TRP A 549 -2.21 0.31 -9.96
N ASP A 550 -3.28 1.08 -9.75
CA ASP A 550 -4.67 0.59 -9.79
C ASP A 550 -5.02 -0.16 -11.10
N THR A 551 -4.38 0.25 -12.20
CA THR A 551 -4.58 -0.31 -13.55
C THR A 551 -3.56 -1.38 -13.87
N SER A 552 -4.03 -2.52 -14.40
CA SER A 552 -3.20 -3.67 -14.80
C SER A 552 -2.09 -3.36 -15.82
N LYS A 553 -2.27 -2.31 -16.65
CA LYS A 553 -1.34 -1.90 -17.72
C LYS A 553 -1.15 -0.39 -17.74
N GLU A 554 0.05 0.10 -17.43
CA GLU A 554 0.33 1.52 -17.37
C GLU A 554 1.04 2.06 -18.63
N ILE A 555 0.46 3.07 -19.29
CA ILE A 555 1.04 3.72 -20.46
C ILE A 555 1.79 4.99 -20.06
N GLY A 556 3.10 4.85 -19.83
CA GLY A 556 4.01 5.98 -19.67
C GLY A 556 5.40 5.55 -19.23
N ARG A 557 5.48 4.87 -18.08
CA ARG A 557 6.71 4.38 -17.44
C ARG A 557 7.34 3.23 -18.22
N ARG A 558 8.56 3.43 -18.71
CA ARG A 558 9.32 2.45 -19.51
C ARG A 558 10.80 2.44 -19.15
N ALA A 559 11.48 1.35 -19.50
CA ALA A 559 12.94 1.26 -19.44
C ALA A 559 13.51 0.61 -20.72
N VAL A 560 14.82 0.72 -20.93
CA VAL A 560 15.50 -0.04 -21.99
C VAL A 560 16.22 -1.22 -21.36
N ALA A 561 15.75 -2.43 -21.64
CA ALA A 561 16.35 -3.68 -21.20
C ALA A 561 17.48 -4.12 -22.15
N LEU A 562 18.63 -4.44 -21.56
CA LEU A 562 19.83 -4.97 -22.19
C LEU A 562 20.04 -6.42 -21.71
N ARG A 563 20.29 -7.34 -22.63
CA ARG A 563 20.67 -8.73 -22.32
C ARG A 563 21.72 -9.19 -23.32
N TRP A 564 22.83 -9.76 -22.84
CA TRP A 564 23.93 -10.18 -23.69
C TRP A 564 24.54 -11.52 -23.25
N SER A 565 24.92 -12.32 -24.24
CA SER A 565 25.65 -13.59 -24.11
C SER A 565 27.13 -13.48 -24.51
N ALA A 566 27.52 -12.36 -25.11
CA ALA A 566 28.88 -11.99 -25.47
C ALA A 566 29.12 -10.49 -25.25
N ALA A 567 30.36 -10.10 -24.99
CA ALA A 567 30.77 -8.70 -24.93
C ALA A 567 30.77 -8.05 -26.33
N GLY A 568 30.60 -6.72 -26.39
CA GLY A 568 30.85 -5.92 -27.60
C GLY A 568 29.63 -5.51 -28.43
N SER A 569 28.47 -6.16 -28.27
CA SER A 569 27.23 -5.82 -29.00
C SER A 569 26.48 -4.64 -28.36
N PRO A 570 26.36 -3.47 -29.01
CA PRO A 570 25.83 -2.28 -28.36
C PRO A 570 24.29 -2.20 -28.39
N THR A 571 23.67 -1.97 -27.23
CA THR A 571 22.30 -1.45 -27.18
C THR A 571 22.33 0.05 -27.48
N THR A 572 21.54 0.52 -28.44
CA THR A 572 21.50 1.93 -28.86
C THR A 572 20.09 2.51 -28.70
N VAL A 573 19.99 3.66 -28.03
CA VAL A 573 18.77 4.44 -27.82
C VAL A 573 18.81 5.69 -28.68
N ARG A 574 17.75 5.92 -29.46
CA ARG A 574 17.60 7.06 -30.38
C ARG A 574 16.30 7.81 -30.07
N PRO A 575 16.35 9.02 -29.47
CA PRO A 575 15.17 9.84 -29.30
C PRO A 575 14.69 10.38 -30.65
N HIS A 576 13.38 10.55 -30.81
CA HIS A 576 12.78 11.02 -32.07
C HIS A 576 13.26 12.42 -32.50
N LYS A 577 13.68 13.26 -31.53
CA LYS A 577 14.38 14.53 -31.77
C LYS A 577 15.76 14.50 -31.10
N PRO A 578 16.83 15.03 -31.72
CA PRO A 578 18.14 15.14 -31.09
C PRO A 578 18.09 15.92 -29.77
N VAL A 579 18.95 15.55 -28.82
CA VAL A 579 18.99 16.15 -27.48
C VAL A 579 20.20 17.06 -27.30
N SER A 580 20.00 18.19 -26.62
CA SER A 580 21.07 19.14 -26.29
C SER A 580 21.65 18.82 -24.92
N LEU A 581 22.92 18.40 -24.91
CA LEU A 581 23.77 18.27 -23.73
C LEU A 581 24.67 19.52 -23.53
N SER A 582 24.37 20.61 -24.25
CA SER A 582 25.16 21.84 -24.20
C SER A 582 25.19 22.43 -22.78
N GLY A 583 26.40 22.72 -22.28
CA GLY A 583 26.62 23.22 -20.92
C GLY A 583 26.55 22.17 -19.80
N ALA A 584 26.31 20.89 -20.11
CA ALA A 584 26.53 19.80 -19.16
C ALA A 584 28.04 19.52 -18.98
N LYS A 585 28.41 18.88 -17.86
CA LYS A 585 29.78 18.43 -17.55
C LYS A 585 29.94 16.92 -17.72
N SER A 586 28.88 16.18 -17.41
CA SER A 586 28.82 14.72 -17.54
C SER A 586 27.48 14.30 -18.15
N LEU A 587 27.44 13.12 -18.75
CA LEU A 587 26.20 12.36 -18.88
C LEU A 587 26.04 11.53 -17.60
N ALA A 588 24.95 11.76 -16.87
CA ALA A 588 24.50 10.88 -15.79
C ALA A 588 23.58 9.81 -16.39
N LEU A 589 23.65 8.57 -15.90
CA LEU A 589 22.80 7.46 -16.31
C LEU A 589 22.31 6.73 -15.06
N ARG A 590 21.03 6.38 -14.99
CA ARG A 590 20.48 5.53 -13.93
C ARG A 590 20.27 4.13 -14.48
N VAL A 591 21.03 3.17 -13.95
CA VAL A 591 21.15 1.80 -14.50
C VAL A 591 20.87 0.76 -13.42
N ILE A 592 19.87 -0.07 -13.64
CA ILE A 592 19.61 -1.29 -12.85
C ILE A 592 20.49 -2.41 -13.41
N VAL A 593 21.05 -3.24 -12.52
CA VAL A 593 21.57 -4.58 -12.84
C VAL A 593 20.96 -5.56 -11.82
N PRO A 594 20.86 -6.87 -12.12
CA PRO A 594 20.19 -7.81 -11.20
C PRO A 594 20.86 -7.85 -9.82
N PRO A 595 20.10 -8.09 -8.73
CA PRO A 595 20.63 -8.22 -7.38
C PRO A 595 21.78 -9.23 -7.30
N ASN A 596 22.68 -9.01 -6.33
CA ASN A 596 23.87 -9.82 -6.05
C ASN A 596 24.90 -9.96 -7.21
N THR A 597 24.65 -9.37 -8.39
CA THR A 597 25.61 -9.41 -9.51
C THR A 597 26.78 -8.43 -9.31
N THR A 598 27.96 -8.78 -9.81
CA THR A 598 29.13 -7.89 -9.75
C THR A 598 29.91 -7.86 -11.06
N GLY A 599 30.63 -6.76 -11.31
CA GLY A 599 31.55 -6.61 -12.44
C GLY A 599 30.89 -6.22 -13.76
N THR A 600 29.60 -5.87 -13.78
CA THR A 600 28.93 -5.38 -14.99
C THR A 600 29.59 -4.10 -15.47
N GLN A 601 30.12 -4.12 -16.69
CA GLN A 601 30.88 -3.04 -17.31
C GLN A 601 30.23 -2.63 -18.63
N LEU A 602 29.93 -1.34 -18.79
CA LEU A 602 29.35 -0.78 -20.01
C LEU A 602 30.26 0.36 -20.52
N ASP A 603 30.72 0.28 -21.76
CA ASP A 603 31.31 1.45 -22.45
C ASP A 603 30.17 2.34 -22.96
N VAL A 604 30.17 3.62 -22.57
CA VAL A 604 29.13 4.59 -22.91
C VAL A 604 29.57 5.41 -24.13
N SER A 605 28.80 5.40 -25.22
CA SER A 605 29.06 6.20 -26.42
C SER A 605 27.94 7.19 -26.71
N LEU A 606 28.28 8.33 -27.30
CA LEU A 606 27.32 9.23 -27.96
C LEU A 606 27.63 9.34 -29.46
N THR A 607 26.59 9.61 -30.25
CA THR A 607 26.69 10.02 -31.65
C THR A 607 25.84 11.27 -31.89
N ASP A 608 26.36 12.25 -32.62
CA ASP A 608 25.63 13.47 -32.97
C ASP A 608 24.79 13.35 -34.27
N ALA A 609 24.08 14.41 -34.62
CA ALA A 609 23.22 14.47 -35.81
C ALA A 609 23.99 14.38 -37.14
N SER A 610 25.24 14.84 -37.17
CA SER A 610 26.14 14.76 -38.33
C SER A 610 26.82 13.38 -38.47
N GLY A 611 26.82 12.58 -37.41
CA GLY A 611 27.33 11.20 -37.40
C GLY A 611 28.64 11.01 -36.65
N HIS A 612 29.25 12.06 -36.10
CA HIS A 612 30.44 11.92 -35.26
C HIS A 612 30.11 11.14 -34.00
N ARG A 613 30.94 10.14 -33.67
CA ARG A 613 30.76 9.25 -32.51
C ARG A 613 31.96 9.33 -31.57
N ALA A 614 31.69 9.39 -30.26
CA ALA A 614 32.72 9.31 -29.23
C ALA A 614 32.30 8.37 -28.09
N THR A 615 33.24 7.54 -27.62
CA THR A 615 33.11 6.84 -26.34
C THR A 615 33.46 7.80 -25.22
N LEU A 616 32.52 8.05 -24.30
CA LEU A 616 32.69 8.96 -23.17
C LEU A 616 33.59 8.36 -22.09
N GLY A 617 33.46 7.05 -21.87
CA GLY A 617 34.18 6.29 -20.86
C GLY A 617 33.48 4.98 -20.56
N ARG A 618 33.98 4.26 -19.55
CA ARG A 618 33.38 3.03 -19.03
C ARG A 618 32.74 3.28 -17.67
N VAL A 619 31.54 2.75 -17.46
CA VAL A 619 30.94 2.63 -16.13
C VAL A 619 31.07 1.19 -15.64
N ARG A 620 31.21 1.03 -14.32
CA ARG A 620 30.99 -0.24 -13.61
C ARG A 620 29.71 -0.09 -12.78
N VAL A 621 28.88 -1.12 -12.80
CA VAL A 621 27.71 -1.23 -11.94
C VAL A 621 27.77 -2.60 -11.26
N ASP A 622 27.52 -2.62 -9.97
CA ASP A 622 27.33 -3.82 -9.16
C ASP A 622 25.90 -3.76 -8.59
N GLY A 623 25.23 -4.91 -8.49
CA GLY A 623 23.85 -5.03 -8.01
C GLY A 623 23.75 -4.82 -6.50
N LEU A 624 22.54 -4.51 -6.02
CA LEU A 624 22.27 -4.46 -4.58
C LEU A 624 22.22 -5.86 -3.97
N PRO A 625 22.51 -6.02 -2.67
CA PRO A 625 22.03 -7.15 -1.89
C PRO A 625 20.51 -7.32 -2.05
N GLY A 626 20.04 -8.54 -2.28
CA GLY A 626 18.61 -8.81 -2.38
C GLY A 626 18.26 -10.29 -2.45
N THR A 627 17.04 -10.61 -2.06
CA THR A 627 16.38 -11.93 -2.18
C THR A 627 15.07 -11.77 -2.97
N GLY A 628 14.32 -12.86 -3.15
CA GLY A 628 12.95 -12.79 -3.70
C GLY A 628 12.00 -11.86 -2.92
N ARG A 629 12.32 -11.57 -1.65
CA ARG A 629 11.49 -10.83 -0.69
C ARG A 629 11.87 -9.34 -0.59
N THR A 630 12.62 -8.81 -1.57
CA THR A 630 13.19 -7.46 -1.54
C THR A 630 13.07 -6.72 -2.87
N ALA A 631 12.85 -5.40 -2.83
CA ALA A 631 12.80 -4.54 -4.01
C ALA A 631 14.20 -4.09 -4.50
N SER A 632 15.12 -5.04 -4.68
CA SER A 632 16.54 -4.75 -4.94
C SER A 632 16.91 -4.50 -6.40
N TYR A 633 15.97 -4.56 -7.36
CA TYR A 633 16.19 -4.13 -8.76
C TYR A 633 16.14 -2.59 -8.87
N TRP A 634 17.06 -1.90 -8.19
CA TRP A 634 17.08 -0.44 -8.09
C TRP A 634 18.24 0.20 -8.88
N ALA A 635 18.01 1.39 -9.44
CA ALA A 635 18.91 2.01 -10.40
C ALA A 635 20.08 2.74 -9.73
N ARG A 636 21.31 2.34 -10.08
CA ARG A 636 22.54 3.03 -9.65
C ARG A 636 22.80 4.22 -10.57
N GLU A 637 22.92 5.44 -10.02
CA GLU A 637 23.42 6.56 -10.82
C GLU A 637 24.93 6.42 -11.05
N VAL A 638 25.33 6.49 -12.31
CA VAL A 638 26.72 6.52 -12.77
C VAL A 638 26.93 7.68 -13.74
N ARG A 639 28.10 8.32 -13.70
CA ARG A 639 28.39 9.53 -14.50
C ARG A 639 29.65 9.38 -15.34
N VAL A 640 29.58 9.74 -16.62
CA VAL A 640 30.73 9.80 -17.53
C VAL A 640 30.98 11.23 -18.01
N PRO A 641 32.22 11.77 -17.93
CA PRO A 641 32.52 13.13 -18.37
C PRO A 641 32.30 13.34 -19.87
N LEU A 642 31.76 14.50 -20.26
CA LEU A 642 31.60 14.90 -21.67
C LEU A 642 32.91 15.41 -22.31
N THR A 643 34.03 15.41 -21.59
CA THR A 643 35.34 15.86 -22.07
C THR A 643 35.92 15.01 -23.19
N ALA A 644 35.47 13.76 -23.35
CA ALA A 644 35.81 12.93 -24.51
C ALA A 644 35.04 13.36 -25.78
N ALA A 645 33.72 13.62 -25.66
CA ALA A 645 32.92 14.12 -26.78
C ALA A 645 33.40 15.50 -27.27
N GLY A 646 33.74 16.41 -26.36
CA GLY A 646 34.29 17.73 -26.71
C GLY A 646 35.64 17.64 -27.43
N ARG A 647 36.53 16.72 -27.01
CA ARG A 647 37.81 16.46 -27.72
C ARG A 647 37.63 15.78 -29.08
N ALA A 648 36.55 15.04 -29.28
CA ALA A 648 36.19 14.39 -30.53
C ALA A 648 35.31 15.26 -31.44
N GLY A 649 35.07 16.53 -31.09
CA GLY A 649 34.36 17.49 -31.95
C GLY A 649 32.85 17.29 -32.07
N LEU A 650 32.21 16.47 -31.24
CA LEU A 650 30.77 16.19 -31.33
C LEU A 650 29.93 17.46 -31.06
N ASP A 651 28.89 17.67 -31.87
CA ASP A 651 27.91 18.72 -31.60
C ASP A 651 26.99 18.34 -30.42
N LEU A 652 27.38 18.77 -29.23
CA LEU A 652 26.62 18.63 -27.99
C LEU A 652 25.24 19.31 -28.02
N ARG A 653 24.88 20.12 -29.04
CA ARG A 653 23.53 20.68 -29.20
C ARG A 653 22.56 19.69 -29.85
N HIS A 654 23.05 18.74 -30.65
CA HIS A 654 22.24 17.86 -31.49
C HIS A 654 22.67 16.39 -31.37
N ILE A 655 22.69 15.85 -30.15
CA ILE A 655 23.04 14.43 -29.94
C ILE A 655 21.88 13.52 -30.39
N LYS A 656 22.18 12.58 -31.30
CA LYS A 656 21.22 11.73 -32.01
C LYS A 656 21.08 10.32 -31.42
N SER A 657 22.09 9.81 -30.73
CA SER A 657 22.00 8.51 -30.06
C SER A 657 22.94 8.33 -28.88
N LEU A 658 22.48 7.56 -27.89
CA LEU A 658 23.28 6.97 -26.81
C LEU A 658 23.45 5.49 -27.11
N ALA A 659 24.67 4.95 -26.98
CA ALA A 659 24.91 3.51 -27.04
C ALA A 659 25.65 3.01 -25.79
N LEU A 660 25.23 1.85 -25.30
CA LEU A 660 25.80 1.13 -24.17
C LEU A 660 26.36 -0.20 -24.69
N THR A 661 27.68 -0.37 -24.62
CA THR A 661 28.37 -1.57 -25.09
C THR A 661 28.83 -2.42 -23.91
N PRO A 662 28.29 -3.63 -23.69
CA PRO A 662 28.68 -4.49 -22.57
C PRO A 662 30.08 -5.05 -22.75
N ARG A 663 30.84 -5.12 -21.67
CA ARG A 663 32.23 -5.61 -21.62
C ARG A 663 32.44 -6.82 -20.71
N SER A 664 31.45 -7.21 -19.91
CA SER A 664 31.40 -8.54 -19.27
C SER A 664 31.03 -9.60 -20.32
N ARG A 665 31.38 -10.87 -20.06
CA ARG A 665 31.09 -11.99 -20.99
C ARG A 665 29.59 -12.14 -21.27
N SER A 666 28.78 -12.09 -20.23
CA SER A 666 27.32 -12.10 -20.28
C SER A 666 26.74 -11.18 -19.20
N GLY A 667 25.43 -10.95 -19.25
CA GLY A 667 24.72 -10.17 -18.23
C GLY A 667 23.37 -9.62 -18.70
N GLN A 668 22.74 -8.89 -17.79
CA GLN A 668 21.50 -8.14 -18.02
C GLN A 668 21.60 -6.78 -17.32
N ALA A 669 20.91 -5.77 -17.84
CA ALA A 669 20.80 -4.43 -17.24
C ALA A 669 19.55 -3.72 -17.77
N TRP A 670 19.07 -2.70 -17.06
CA TRP A 670 18.00 -1.80 -17.53
C TRP A 670 18.47 -0.35 -17.39
N LEU A 671 18.39 0.42 -18.47
CA LEU A 671 18.58 1.87 -18.45
C LEU A 671 17.24 2.53 -18.16
N MET A 672 17.14 3.20 -17.00
CA MET A 672 15.95 3.99 -16.63
C MET A 672 15.96 5.34 -17.35
N ASP A 673 17.07 6.07 -17.31
CA ASP A 673 17.28 7.29 -18.09
C ASP A 673 18.77 7.67 -18.20
N ALA A 674 19.08 8.64 -19.07
CA ALA A 674 20.37 9.32 -19.08
C ALA A 674 20.23 10.82 -19.35
N TRP A 675 20.85 11.65 -18.52
CA TRP A 675 20.66 13.11 -18.48
C TRP A 675 21.98 13.87 -18.63
N GLY A 676 21.98 15.01 -19.34
CA GLY A 676 23.08 15.97 -19.27
C GLY A 676 23.13 16.66 -17.90
N TRP A 677 24.17 16.39 -17.11
CA TRP A 677 24.30 16.85 -15.72
C TRP A 677 25.39 17.90 -15.52
N ARG A 678 25.13 18.87 -14.64
CA ARG A 678 26.14 19.78 -14.04
C ARG A 678 25.78 20.04 -12.55
N PRO A 679 26.72 20.49 -11.69
CA PRO A 679 26.44 20.80 -10.28
C PRO A 679 25.36 21.89 -10.09
N GLY A 680 24.68 21.88 -8.95
CA GLY A 680 23.84 22.97 -8.43
C GLY A 680 22.34 22.64 -8.35
N THR A 681 21.69 22.99 -7.24
CA THR A 681 20.23 23.07 -7.10
C THR A 681 19.70 24.49 -7.44
N PRO A 682 19.25 24.77 -8.67
CA PRO A 682 18.47 25.99 -8.94
C PRO A 682 17.19 26.04 -8.12
N ALA A 683 16.75 27.24 -7.73
CA ALA A 683 15.54 27.41 -6.93
C ALA A 683 14.29 27.00 -7.72
N ALA A 684 13.51 26.06 -7.19
CA ALA A 684 12.28 25.61 -7.81
C ALA A 684 11.20 26.71 -7.84
N VAL A 685 10.46 26.75 -8.95
CA VAL A 685 9.36 27.69 -9.21
C VAL A 685 8.16 26.87 -9.67
N ALA A 686 7.03 27.01 -8.98
CA ALA A 686 5.79 26.34 -9.34
C ALA A 686 5.24 26.87 -10.67
N ALA A 687 4.83 25.96 -11.55
CA ALA A 687 4.20 26.31 -12.81
C ALA A 687 2.71 26.66 -12.62
N PRO A 688 2.10 27.49 -13.47
CA PRO A 688 0.65 27.65 -13.48
C PRO A 688 0.00 26.42 -14.14
N LEU A 689 -0.24 25.38 -13.34
CA LEU A 689 -0.80 24.09 -13.78
C LEU A 689 -2.32 24.01 -13.56
N PRO A 690 -3.05 23.26 -14.41
CA PRO A 690 -4.39 22.79 -14.11
C PRO A 690 -4.32 21.60 -13.15
N ARG A 691 -5.30 21.51 -12.26
CA ARG A 691 -5.53 20.36 -11.38
C ARG A 691 -6.77 19.62 -11.87
N VAL A 692 -6.72 18.30 -11.89
CA VAL A 692 -7.87 17.42 -12.16
C VAL A 692 -8.23 16.68 -10.87
N ASP A 693 -9.51 16.66 -10.51
CA ASP A 693 -10.07 15.86 -9.43
C ASP A 693 -11.27 15.07 -9.99
N ILE A 694 -11.27 13.75 -9.79
CA ILE A 694 -12.44 12.90 -9.99
C ILE A 694 -13.26 12.88 -8.69
N GLY A 695 -14.57 12.64 -8.78
CA GLY A 695 -15.39 12.20 -7.65
C GLY A 695 -16.25 11.00 -8.03
N ARG A 696 -16.81 10.32 -7.02
CA ARG A 696 -17.77 9.23 -7.20
C ARG A 696 -19.20 9.75 -7.16
N LEU A 697 -20.06 9.20 -8.01
CA LEU A 697 -21.51 9.42 -8.03
C LEU A 697 -22.22 8.09 -7.77
N THR A 698 -22.97 7.98 -6.67
CA THR A 698 -23.79 6.82 -6.36
C THR A 698 -25.22 7.01 -6.85
N VAL A 699 -25.78 6.01 -7.55
CA VAL A 699 -27.12 6.06 -8.16
C VAL A 699 -27.81 4.71 -8.03
N LYS A 700 -29.14 4.71 -7.97
CA LYS A 700 -29.97 3.49 -8.09
C LYS A 700 -30.19 3.13 -9.55
N GLU A 701 -30.16 1.83 -9.88
CA GLU A 701 -30.50 1.36 -11.23
C GLU A 701 -31.98 1.59 -11.55
N GLY A 702 -32.89 1.25 -10.63
CA GLY A 702 -34.34 1.32 -10.75
C GLY A 702 -34.94 0.36 -11.80
N ASP A 703 -36.27 0.24 -11.77
CA ASP A 703 -37.06 -0.85 -12.37
C ASP A 703 -36.85 -1.14 -13.87
N SER A 704 -36.39 -0.18 -14.68
CA SER A 704 -36.32 -0.35 -16.14
C SER A 704 -35.51 0.72 -16.89
N GLY A 705 -35.16 0.38 -18.14
CA GLY A 705 -34.58 1.28 -19.12
C GLY A 705 -33.05 1.35 -19.06
N VAL A 706 -32.47 2.39 -19.66
CA VAL A 706 -31.05 2.72 -19.52
C VAL A 706 -30.93 4.20 -19.21
N LYS A 707 -30.16 4.54 -18.17
CA LYS A 707 -29.92 5.90 -17.70
C LYS A 707 -28.44 6.22 -17.87
N THR A 708 -28.13 7.26 -18.64
CA THR A 708 -26.75 7.73 -18.82
C THR A 708 -26.39 8.74 -17.74
N TYR A 709 -25.45 8.37 -16.87
CA TYR A 709 -24.87 9.24 -15.86
C TYR A 709 -23.50 9.74 -16.30
N ARG A 710 -23.01 10.83 -15.71
CA ARG A 710 -21.67 11.38 -15.97
C ARG A 710 -20.82 11.25 -14.72
N VAL A 711 -19.57 10.80 -14.88
CA VAL A 711 -18.60 10.79 -13.79
C VAL A 711 -18.33 12.23 -13.35
N PRO A 712 -18.43 12.57 -12.05
CA PRO A 712 -18.02 13.88 -11.55
C PRO A 712 -16.53 14.11 -11.81
N VAL A 713 -16.20 15.13 -12.61
CA VAL A 713 -14.82 15.56 -12.85
C VAL A 713 -14.74 17.07 -12.76
N GLN A 714 -13.82 17.57 -11.92
CA GLN A 714 -13.52 18.99 -11.79
C GLN A 714 -12.11 19.28 -12.32
N VAL A 715 -12.00 20.26 -13.22
CA VAL A 715 -10.70 20.81 -13.65
C VAL A 715 -10.56 22.24 -13.14
N SER A 716 -9.58 22.47 -12.26
CA SER A 716 -9.28 23.75 -11.62
C SER A 716 -7.86 24.22 -11.95
N GLY A 717 -7.36 25.27 -11.29
CA GLY A 717 -6.00 25.79 -11.53
C GLY A 717 -5.90 26.77 -12.71
N ARG A 718 -4.80 26.73 -13.46
CA ARG A 718 -4.50 27.66 -14.58
C ARG A 718 -3.81 26.96 -15.74
N GLY A 719 -3.84 27.55 -16.94
CA GLY A 719 -3.11 27.03 -18.11
C GLY A 719 -3.80 25.84 -18.78
N SER A 720 -3.02 24.92 -19.33
CA SER A 720 -3.50 23.70 -20.00
C SER A 720 -2.47 22.58 -19.91
N GLY A 721 -2.94 21.35 -19.79
CA GLY A 721 -2.10 20.18 -19.58
C GLY A 721 -2.63 18.93 -20.25
N GLN A 722 -1.90 17.83 -20.13
CA GLN A 722 -2.28 16.50 -20.60
C GLN A 722 -2.32 15.51 -19.44
N VAL A 723 -3.41 14.77 -19.38
CA VAL A 723 -3.62 13.64 -18.46
C VAL A 723 -4.02 12.41 -19.27
N ARG A 724 -3.74 11.22 -18.75
CA ARG A 724 -4.29 9.97 -19.27
C ARG A 724 -5.39 9.51 -18.34
N ILE A 725 -6.57 9.23 -18.88
CA ILE A 725 -7.60 8.49 -18.15
C ILE A 725 -7.56 7.02 -18.51
N TYR A 726 -7.97 6.19 -17.55
CA TYR A 726 -8.22 4.77 -17.70
C TYR A 726 -9.66 4.52 -17.23
N VAL A 727 -10.49 3.93 -18.11
CA VAL A 727 -11.85 3.50 -17.82
C VAL A 727 -11.81 1.98 -17.73
N THR A 728 -12.15 1.43 -16.57
CA THR A 728 -12.21 -0.02 -16.36
C THR A 728 -13.59 -0.51 -16.77
N ASP A 729 -13.65 -1.47 -17.69
CA ASP A 729 -14.86 -2.23 -17.97
C ASP A 729 -15.16 -3.12 -16.74
N PRO A 730 -16.30 -2.94 -16.03
CA PRO A 730 -16.57 -3.74 -14.84
C PRO A 730 -16.70 -5.22 -15.15
N ALA A 731 -17.31 -5.58 -16.29
CA ALA A 731 -17.65 -6.96 -16.62
C ALA A 731 -16.43 -7.82 -17.03
N THR A 732 -15.43 -7.21 -17.66
CA THR A 732 -14.16 -7.91 -18.00
C THR A 732 -12.97 -7.52 -17.14
N GLY A 733 -13.11 -6.47 -16.31
CA GLY A 733 -12.03 -5.89 -15.52
C GLY A 733 -10.90 -5.29 -16.35
N ARG A 734 -11.15 -4.90 -17.61
CA ARG A 734 -10.12 -4.44 -18.55
C ARG A 734 -10.06 -2.93 -18.65
N ASP A 735 -8.85 -2.39 -18.53
CA ASP A 735 -8.58 -0.96 -18.62
C ASP A 735 -8.49 -0.49 -20.09
N THR A 736 -9.38 0.41 -20.50
CA THR A 736 -9.22 1.19 -21.74
C THR A 736 -8.66 2.56 -21.41
N SER A 737 -7.72 3.11 -22.19
CA SER A 737 -7.11 4.41 -21.85
C SER A 737 -6.96 5.39 -23.02
N ARG A 738 -7.20 6.68 -22.74
CA ARG A 738 -7.06 7.78 -23.70
C ARG A 738 -6.32 8.97 -23.10
N LEU A 739 -5.52 9.64 -23.93
CA LEU A 739 -4.83 10.88 -23.56
C LEU A 739 -5.76 12.07 -23.81
N VAL A 740 -5.96 12.92 -22.80
CA VAL A 740 -6.88 14.06 -22.84
C VAL A 740 -6.11 15.35 -22.55
N THR A 741 -6.45 16.43 -23.24
CA THR A 741 -5.90 17.77 -22.98
C THR A 741 -6.90 18.57 -22.15
N VAL A 742 -6.52 18.95 -20.94
CA VAL A 742 -7.42 19.55 -19.93
C VAL A 742 -7.18 21.05 -19.75
N ARG A 743 -8.26 21.80 -19.51
CA ARG A 743 -8.26 23.24 -19.18
C ARG A 743 -9.19 23.53 -17.99
N PRO A 744 -8.83 24.48 -17.10
CA PRO A 744 -9.69 24.86 -15.98
C PRO A 744 -11.08 25.32 -16.44
N GLY A 745 -12.13 24.82 -15.81
CA GLY A 745 -13.52 25.08 -16.19
C GLY A 745 -13.98 24.44 -17.50
N GLY A 746 -13.14 23.64 -18.16
CA GLY A 746 -13.51 22.87 -19.35
C GLY A 746 -14.14 21.51 -19.02
N HIS A 747 -15.10 21.07 -19.83
CA HIS A 747 -15.62 19.71 -19.82
C HIS A 747 -14.80 18.77 -20.72
N ASP A 748 -13.48 18.95 -20.80
CA ASP A 748 -12.56 18.16 -21.64
C ASP A 748 -12.59 16.65 -21.28
N LEU A 749 -13.06 16.32 -20.06
CA LEU A 749 -13.14 14.97 -19.49
C LEU A 749 -14.59 14.48 -19.35
N ASP A 750 -15.37 14.53 -20.42
CA ASP A 750 -16.69 13.87 -20.46
C ASP A 750 -16.53 12.34 -20.51
N VAL A 751 -16.88 11.68 -19.40
CA VAL A 751 -16.98 10.23 -19.26
C VAL A 751 -18.40 9.94 -18.80
N SER A 752 -19.16 9.30 -19.68
CA SER A 752 -20.55 8.91 -19.46
C SER A 752 -20.63 7.41 -19.23
N VAL A 753 -21.46 6.99 -18.28
CA VAL A 753 -21.71 5.60 -17.86
C VAL A 753 -23.18 5.29 -18.09
N GLU A 754 -23.47 4.17 -18.73
CA GLU A 754 -24.84 3.67 -18.90
C GLU A 754 -25.15 2.68 -17.78
N VAL A 755 -26.14 3.02 -16.95
CA VAL A 755 -26.71 2.11 -15.94
C VAL A 755 -28.04 1.61 -16.48
N LYS A 756 -28.15 0.30 -16.68
CA LYS A 756 -29.37 -0.38 -17.13
C LYS A 756 -30.22 -0.69 -15.89
N GLY A 757 -31.49 -0.26 -15.92
CA GLY A 757 -32.48 -0.61 -14.90
C GLY A 757 -33.15 -1.96 -15.16
N ASN A 758 -33.52 -2.64 -14.08
CA ASN A 758 -33.99 -4.04 -14.09
C ASN A 758 -34.96 -4.29 -12.90
N THR A 759 -35.61 -5.48 -12.82
CA THR A 759 -36.59 -5.85 -11.76
C THR A 759 -36.28 -7.20 -11.11
N ARG A 760 -35.00 -7.55 -11.04
CA ARG A 760 -34.47 -8.81 -10.51
C ARG A 760 -33.18 -8.51 -9.79
N PHE A 761 -33.09 -9.06 -8.60
CA PHE A 761 -31.92 -8.90 -7.75
C PHE A 761 -30.60 -9.19 -8.50
N ASP A 762 -29.70 -8.21 -8.45
CA ASP A 762 -28.29 -8.25 -8.84
C ASP A 762 -27.45 -7.47 -7.79
N TYR A 763 -26.15 -7.39 -7.98
CA TYR A 763 -25.23 -6.65 -7.12
C TYR A 763 -25.16 -5.17 -7.50
N GLY A 764 -24.46 -4.40 -6.67
CA GLY A 764 -23.93 -3.12 -7.14
C GLY A 764 -22.95 -3.31 -8.29
N VAL A 765 -22.72 -2.26 -9.07
CA VAL A 765 -21.70 -2.24 -10.12
C VAL A 765 -20.93 -0.92 -10.04
N GLN A 766 -19.61 -1.03 -9.89
CA GLN A 766 -18.70 0.11 -9.88
C GLN A 766 -18.07 0.31 -11.27
N HIS A 767 -18.34 1.46 -11.86
CA HIS A 767 -17.77 1.90 -13.13
C HIS A 767 -16.64 2.89 -12.85
N ASP A 768 -15.45 2.35 -12.59
CA ASP A 768 -14.31 3.12 -12.12
C ASP A 768 -13.57 3.89 -13.22
N LEU A 769 -13.09 5.08 -12.84
CA LEU A 769 -12.30 5.99 -13.64
C LEU A 769 -11.03 6.37 -12.88
N PHE A 770 -9.87 6.09 -13.46
CA PHE A 770 -8.56 6.52 -12.95
C PHE A 770 -7.97 7.61 -13.84
N VAL A 771 -7.25 8.58 -13.27
CA VAL A 771 -6.54 9.63 -14.03
C VAL A 771 -5.12 9.87 -13.52
N LYS A 772 -4.18 9.97 -14.47
CA LYS A 772 -2.75 10.22 -14.20
C LYS A 772 -2.24 11.44 -14.96
N ALA A 773 -1.43 12.26 -14.29
CA ALA A 773 -0.73 13.37 -14.95
C ALA A 773 0.29 12.85 -15.99
N VAL A 774 0.37 13.50 -17.15
CA VAL A 774 1.32 13.13 -18.22
C VAL A 774 2.26 14.29 -18.54
N HIS A 775 1.74 15.50 -18.75
CA HIS A 775 2.55 16.70 -18.97
C HIS A 775 1.76 17.97 -18.69
N GLY A 776 2.29 18.86 -17.84
CA GLY A 776 1.73 20.18 -17.59
C GLY A 776 0.40 20.18 -16.86
N ALA A 777 0.15 19.20 -15.98
CA ALA A 777 -1.04 19.09 -15.12
C ALA A 777 -0.66 18.42 -13.79
N VAL A 778 -1.49 18.58 -12.77
CA VAL A 778 -1.47 17.75 -11.55
C VAL A 778 -2.81 17.04 -11.37
N VAL A 779 -2.81 15.93 -10.63
CA VAL A 779 -4.05 15.23 -10.25
C VAL A 779 -4.19 15.23 -8.73
N GLY A 780 -5.37 15.64 -8.30
CA GLY A 780 -5.85 15.60 -6.93
C GLY A 780 -6.42 14.22 -6.61
N ALA A 781 -7.75 14.15 -6.49
CA ALA A 781 -8.47 12.88 -6.51
C ALA A 781 -8.25 12.16 -7.85
N HIS A 782 -7.64 10.97 -7.80
CA HIS A 782 -7.13 10.21 -8.94
C HIS A 782 -8.03 9.05 -9.38
N HIS A 783 -8.99 8.70 -8.52
CA HIS A 783 -9.96 7.61 -8.62
C HIS A 783 -11.35 8.17 -8.31
N GLY A 784 -12.39 7.46 -8.74
CA GLY A 784 -13.80 7.81 -8.64
C GLY A 784 -14.57 7.13 -9.77
N GLY A 785 -15.79 7.56 -10.07
CA GLY A 785 -16.61 6.89 -11.09
C GLY A 785 -18.11 7.05 -10.88
N VAL A 786 -18.87 6.06 -11.36
CA VAL A 786 -20.29 5.89 -11.02
C VAL A 786 -20.46 4.54 -10.33
N THR A 787 -21.12 4.52 -9.17
CA THR A 787 -21.56 3.30 -8.51
C THR A 787 -23.07 3.15 -8.72
N ALA A 788 -23.47 2.13 -9.47
CA ALA A 788 -24.85 1.68 -9.53
C ALA A 788 -25.15 0.81 -8.30
N GLU A 789 -26.20 1.14 -7.56
CA GLU A 789 -26.76 0.32 -6.49
C GLU A 789 -28.00 -0.40 -7.02
N ASN A 790 -28.01 -1.74 -6.94
CA ASN A 790 -29.22 -2.53 -7.06
C ASN A 790 -30.22 -2.08 -6.00
N ASP A 791 -31.44 -1.75 -6.40
CA ASP A 791 -32.56 -1.51 -5.50
C ASP A 791 -33.69 -2.54 -5.51
N ASP A 792 -33.51 -3.64 -6.26
CA ASP A 792 -34.36 -4.83 -6.14
C ASP A 792 -34.12 -5.62 -4.84
N PRO A 793 -35.18 -6.24 -4.27
CA PRO A 793 -35.07 -7.05 -3.06
C PRO A 793 -34.45 -8.42 -3.36
N MET A 794 -33.47 -8.84 -2.55
CA MET A 794 -32.88 -10.18 -2.67
C MET A 794 -33.94 -11.28 -2.44
N PRO A 795 -34.01 -12.32 -3.30
CA PRO A 795 -34.83 -13.50 -3.06
C PRO A 795 -34.51 -14.18 -1.73
N THR A 796 -35.51 -14.28 -0.86
CA THR A 796 -35.52 -15.25 0.24
C THR A 796 -35.64 -16.67 -0.34
N TYR A 797 -35.30 -17.69 0.44
CA TYR A 797 -35.39 -19.08 0.02
C TYR A 797 -36.04 -19.99 1.06
N THR A 798 -36.66 -21.07 0.59
CA THR A 798 -37.21 -22.16 1.39
C THR A 798 -36.48 -23.46 1.10
N VAL A 799 -36.70 -24.47 1.94
CA VAL A 799 -36.16 -25.82 1.81
C VAL A 799 -37.31 -26.80 1.91
N THR A 800 -37.35 -27.79 1.02
CA THR A 800 -38.29 -28.92 1.06
C THR A 800 -37.53 -30.23 0.94
N PRO A 801 -37.85 -31.28 1.72
CA PRO A 801 -37.23 -32.58 1.55
C PRO A 801 -37.55 -33.21 0.19
N VAL A 802 -36.59 -33.98 -0.33
CA VAL A 802 -36.73 -34.81 -1.54
C VAL A 802 -36.48 -36.28 -1.20
N ALA A 803 -35.49 -36.54 -0.36
CA ALA A 803 -35.29 -37.80 0.36
C ALA A 803 -34.67 -37.46 1.73
N ASP A 804 -35.51 -37.23 2.74
CA ASP A 804 -35.11 -36.93 4.12
C ASP A 804 -35.15 -38.15 5.04
N ARG A 805 -35.62 -39.30 4.56
CA ARG A 805 -35.49 -40.58 5.26
C ARG A 805 -34.95 -41.62 4.28
N VAL A 806 -33.74 -42.10 4.54
CA VAL A 806 -32.97 -42.97 3.63
C VAL A 806 -32.39 -44.16 4.38
N THR A 807 -32.09 -45.23 3.66
CA THR A 807 -31.14 -46.24 4.12
C THR A 807 -29.72 -45.74 3.89
N GLU A 808 -28.76 -46.22 4.68
CA GLU A 808 -27.34 -46.15 4.39
C GLU A 808 -27.00 -46.37 2.90
N GLY A 809 -25.94 -45.71 2.44
CA GLY A 809 -25.52 -45.74 1.04
C GLY A 809 -26.48 -45.03 0.07
N GLN A 810 -27.53 -44.34 0.54
CA GLN A 810 -28.41 -43.51 -0.27
C GLN A 810 -28.38 -42.05 0.21
N PRO A 811 -28.08 -41.08 -0.68
CA PRO A 811 -27.91 -39.69 -0.26
C PRO A 811 -29.22 -39.06 0.22
N LEU A 812 -29.16 -38.47 1.42
CA LEU A 812 -30.16 -37.51 1.88
C LEU A 812 -30.21 -36.35 0.87
N ARG A 813 -31.41 -35.91 0.49
CA ARG A 813 -31.63 -34.87 -0.51
C ARG A 813 -32.72 -33.89 -0.11
N TRP A 814 -32.47 -32.62 -0.37
CA TRP A 814 -33.42 -31.54 -0.18
C TRP A 814 -33.38 -30.60 -1.39
N LYS A 815 -34.51 -29.97 -1.69
CA LYS A 815 -34.64 -28.96 -2.72
C LYS A 815 -34.68 -27.58 -2.06
N VAL A 816 -33.74 -26.71 -2.45
CA VAL A 816 -33.72 -25.30 -2.06
C VAL A 816 -34.42 -24.50 -3.15
N THR A 817 -35.40 -23.67 -2.79
CA THR A 817 -36.22 -22.91 -3.74
C THR A 817 -36.22 -21.42 -3.38
N LEU A 818 -35.90 -20.56 -4.33
CA LEU A 818 -35.95 -19.11 -4.21
C LEU A 818 -37.39 -18.61 -4.37
N SER A 819 -37.71 -17.51 -3.68
CA SER A 819 -38.97 -16.77 -3.82
C SER A 819 -39.14 -16.09 -5.18
N ALA A 820 -38.03 -15.75 -5.85
CA ALA A 820 -37.96 -15.27 -7.22
C ALA A 820 -36.60 -15.64 -7.85
N PRO A 821 -36.48 -15.77 -9.18
CA PRO A 821 -35.18 -15.83 -9.85
C PRO A 821 -34.42 -14.50 -9.70
N ALA A 822 -33.12 -14.59 -9.44
CA ALA A 822 -32.17 -13.47 -9.58
C ALA A 822 -31.49 -13.52 -10.96
N ASP A 823 -30.88 -12.42 -11.40
CA ASP A 823 -30.04 -12.42 -12.62
C ASP A 823 -28.57 -12.80 -12.34
N VAL A 824 -28.28 -13.22 -11.10
CA VAL A 824 -26.99 -13.72 -10.60
C VAL A 824 -27.13 -14.97 -9.74
N ASP A 825 -26.03 -15.70 -9.60
CA ASP A 825 -25.94 -16.91 -8.77
C ASP A 825 -26.22 -16.61 -7.29
N ILE A 826 -27.20 -17.30 -6.71
CA ILE A 826 -27.54 -17.21 -5.29
C ILE A 826 -26.98 -18.43 -4.57
N ASN A 827 -26.24 -18.20 -3.48
CA ASN A 827 -25.53 -19.26 -2.75
C ASN A 827 -26.12 -19.49 -1.33
N PRO A 828 -27.21 -20.27 -1.19
CA PRO A 828 -27.68 -20.76 0.10
C PRO A 828 -26.63 -21.58 0.84
N ALA A 829 -26.52 -21.34 2.15
CA ALA A 829 -25.51 -21.97 3.00
C ALA A 829 -26.10 -22.33 4.38
N PHE A 830 -25.73 -23.48 4.91
CA PHE A 830 -26.32 -24.10 6.09
C PHE A 830 -25.24 -24.70 7.00
N ALA A 831 -25.10 -24.21 8.24
CA ALA A 831 -24.17 -24.76 9.22
C ALA A 831 -24.74 -26.04 9.82
N VAL A 832 -23.90 -27.04 10.08
CA VAL A 832 -24.29 -28.19 10.90
C VAL A 832 -24.67 -27.75 12.31
N GLN A 833 -25.67 -28.40 12.92
CA GLN A 833 -26.13 -28.12 14.28
C GLN A 833 -26.41 -29.42 15.03
N PRO A 834 -26.20 -29.48 16.36
CA PRO A 834 -26.55 -30.66 17.13
C PRO A 834 -28.03 -31.00 17.01
N VAL A 835 -28.37 -32.28 16.85
CA VAL A 835 -29.78 -32.70 16.82
C VAL A 835 -30.41 -32.65 18.22
N THR A 836 -31.72 -32.42 18.26
CA THR A 836 -32.47 -32.28 19.52
C THR A 836 -32.98 -33.61 20.09
N THR A 837 -32.96 -34.68 19.29
CA THR A 837 -33.60 -35.98 19.58
C THR A 837 -32.97 -37.08 18.75
N GLY A 838 -32.66 -38.23 19.36
CA GLY A 838 -32.02 -39.37 18.69
C GLY A 838 -30.48 -39.28 18.70
N PRO A 839 -29.80 -40.30 18.15
CA PRO A 839 -28.38 -40.22 17.84
C PRO A 839 -28.15 -39.29 16.63
N GLU A 840 -26.92 -38.82 16.46
CA GLU A 840 -26.56 -37.79 15.49
C GLU A 840 -25.56 -38.35 14.50
N LEU A 841 -25.89 -38.24 13.20
CA LEU A 841 -25.11 -38.76 12.09
C LEU A 841 -23.60 -38.52 12.30
N SER A 842 -22.80 -39.59 12.30
CA SER A 842 -21.37 -39.51 12.58
C SER A 842 -20.52 -39.19 11.33
N THR A 843 -19.23 -38.96 11.54
CA THR A 843 -18.23 -38.75 10.49
C THR A 843 -17.83 -40.01 9.73
N LEU A 844 -18.17 -41.21 10.21
CA LEU A 844 -17.88 -42.46 9.48
C LEU A 844 -18.94 -42.75 8.40
N ASP A 845 -20.17 -42.28 8.60
CA ASP A 845 -21.37 -42.76 7.89
C ASP A 845 -21.72 -41.85 6.70
N VAL A 846 -20.89 -40.84 6.47
CA VAL A 846 -20.86 -39.95 5.31
C VAL A 846 -19.70 -40.27 4.39
N ASP A 847 -19.82 -39.92 3.11
CA ASP A 847 -18.75 -40.15 2.15
C ASP A 847 -17.43 -39.46 2.58
N PRO A 848 -16.31 -40.21 2.73
CA PRO A 848 -15.03 -39.66 3.18
C PRO A 848 -14.45 -38.55 2.29
N GLN A 849 -14.71 -38.57 0.98
CA GLN A 849 -14.27 -37.52 0.08
C GLN A 849 -15.15 -36.27 0.27
N TRP A 850 -16.47 -36.42 0.32
CA TRP A 850 -17.40 -35.33 0.60
C TRP A 850 -17.08 -34.62 1.93
N LEU A 851 -16.78 -35.38 3.00
CA LEU A 851 -16.46 -34.81 4.31
C LEU A 851 -15.19 -33.95 4.24
N ARG A 852 -14.12 -34.46 3.62
CA ARG A 852 -12.88 -33.70 3.40
C ARG A 852 -13.10 -32.46 2.54
N GLU A 853 -13.89 -32.55 1.47
CA GLU A 853 -14.21 -31.42 0.59
C GLU A 853 -15.02 -30.31 1.30
N ASN A 854 -15.91 -30.67 2.24
CA ASN A 854 -16.82 -29.72 2.91
C ASN A 854 -16.33 -29.25 4.29
N SER A 855 -15.22 -29.78 4.81
CA SER A 855 -14.66 -29.38 6.13
C SER A 855 -13.13 -29.36 6.23
N GLY A 856 -12.41 -30.08 5.36
CA GLY A 856 -10.97 -30.32 5.48
C GLY A 856 -10.58 -31.40 6.50
N GLU A 857 -11.56 -32.05 7.14
CA GLU A 857 -11.36 -33.02 8.23
C GLU A 857 -11.47 -34.47 7.75
N GLU A 858 -10.76 -35.38 8.41
CA GLU A 858 -10.86 -36.84 8.15
C GLU A 858 -12.02 -37.49 8.94
N PRO A 859 -12.65 -38.56 8.41
CA PRO A 859 -13.70 -39.35 9.07
C PRO A 859 -13.32 -39.86 10.46
N ALA A 860 -12.06 -40.25 10.64
CA ALA A 860 -11.53 -40.80 11.89
C ALA A 860 -10.77 -39.71 12.70
N PRO A 861 -10.90 -39.68 14.04
CA PRO A 861 -11.79 -40.51 14.85
C PRO A 861 -13.27 -40.15 14.67
N GLU A 862 -14.12 -41.17 14.76
CA GLU A 862 -15.59 -41.05 14.78
C GLU A 862 -16.06 -39.93 15.71
N ARG A 863 -16.94 -39.07 15.21
CA ARG A 863 -17.57 -37.98 15.96
C ARG A 863 -18.88 -37.55 15.28
N PRO A 864 -19.89 -37.07 16.02
CA PRO A 864 -21.09 -36.47 15.43
C PRO A 864 -20.71 -35.32 14.48
N LEU A 865 -21.44 -35.15 13.37
CA LEU A 865 -21.13 -34.10 12.39
C LEU A 865 -21.13 -32.68 13.01
N SER A 866 -21.92 -32.40 14.06
CA SER A 866 -21.87 -31.11 14.78
C SER A 866 -20.60 -30.87 15.60
N LYS A 867 -19.67 -31.84 15.66
CA LYS A 867 -18.33 -31.71 16.24
C LYS A 867 -17.23 -31.54 15.19
N VAL A 868 -17.57 -31.59 13.90
CA VAL A 868 -16.63 -31.31 12.81
C VAL A 868 -16.44 -29.80 12.69
N ALA A 869 -15.20 -29.34 12.77
CA ALA A 869 -14.89 -27.92 12.71
C ALA A 869 -15.24 -27.33 11.32
N ASN A 870 -15.97 -26.21 11.31
CA ASN A 870 -16.37 -25.47 10.10
C ASN A 870 -17.27 -26.22 9.09
N LEU A 871 -17.77 -27.43 9.42
CA LEU A 871 -18.62 -28.19 8.50
C LEU A 871 -19.92 -27.44 8.19
N ALA A 872 -20.17 -27.23 6.89
CA ALA A 872 -21.39 -26.61 6.40
C ALA A 872 -21.75 -27.17 5.02
N LEU A 873 -23.04 -27.15 4.71
CA LEU A 873 -23.58 -27.48 3.40
C LEU A 873 -23.81 -26.20 2.59
N TRP A 874 -23.34 -26.19 1.36
CA TRP A 874 -23.41 -25.07 0.42
C TRP A 874 -24.10 -25.53 -0.87
N THR A 875 -24.84 -24.65 -1.53
CA THR A 875 -25.32 -24.90 -2.89
C THR A 875 -25.48 -23.60 -3.66
N THR A 876 -25.51 -23.68 -4.98
CA THR A 876 -25.69 -22.55 -5.89
C THR A 876 -26.98 -22.75 -6.66
N VAL A 877 -27.93 -21.82 -6.53
CA VAL A 877 -29.02 -21.66 -7.49
C VAL A 877 -28.49 -20.77 -8.61
N PRO A 878 -28.31 -21.27 -9.85
CA PRO A 878 -27.70 -20.48 -10.92
C PRO A 878 -28.57 -19.30 -11.33
N ALA A 879 -27.94 -18.26 -11.88
CA ALA A 879 -28.60 -17.10 -12.48
C ALA A 879 -29.79 -17.49 -13.38
N GLY A 880 -30.92 -16.81 -13.21
CA GLY A 880 -32.17 -17.08 -13.91
C GLY A 880 -32.96 -18.31 -13.45
N GLN A 881 -32.41 -19.16 -12.58
CA GLN A 881 -33.12 -20.31 -12.01
C GLN A 881 -33.79 -19.95 -10.67
N SER A 882 -34.74 -20.78 -10.23
CA SER A 882 -35.46 -20.60 -8.96
C SER A 882 -35.30 -21.76 -7.97
N SER A 883 -34.59 -22.84 -8.31
CA SER A 883 -34.36 -23.94 -7.37
C SER A 883 -33.19 -24.83 -7.76
N VAL A 884 -32.55 -25.44 -6.76
CA VAL A 884 -31.50 -26.46 -6.90
C VAL A 884 -31.72 -27.58 -5.88
N GLU A 885 -31.20 -28.77 -6.13
CA GLU A 885 -31.14 -29.84 -5.12
C GLU A 885 -29.75 -29.87 -4.46
N ILE A 886 -29.74 -30.08 -3.14
CA ILE A 886 -28.55 -30.25 -2.31
C ILE A 886 -28.62 -31.63 -1.65
N SER A 887 -27.48 -32.31 -1.56
CA SER A 887 -27.40 -33.68 -1.05
C SER A 887 -26.29 -33.86 -0.02
N LEU A 888 -26.55 -34.73 0.96
CA LEU A 888 -25.52 -35.28 1.85
C LEU A 888 -25.36 -36.78 1.53
N PRO A 889 -24.22 -37.21 0.97
CA PRO A 889 -23.96 -38.61 0.66
C PRO A 889 -23.59 -39.39 1.92
N THR A 890 -24.37 -40.43 2.21
CA THR A 890 -24.08 -41.44 3.23
C THR A 890 -23.32 -42.62 2.61
N ILE A 891 -22.46 -43.30 3.38
CA ILE A 891 -21.96 -44.64 3.00
C ILE A 891 -22.84 -45.74 3.62
N ALA A 892 -22.49 -46.99 3.37
CA ALA A 892 -23.07 -48.16 4.01
C ALA A 892 -21.96 -49.06 4.55
N ASP A 893 -22.19 -49.63 5.73
CA ASP A 893 -21.15 -50.22 6.57
C ASP A 893 -21.54 -51.67 7.02
N GLN A 894 -21.06 -52.21 8.16
CA GLN A 894 -21.44 -53.52 8.71
C GLN A 894 -21.71 -53.52 10.22
N VAL A 895 -21.88 -52.34 10.83
CA VAL A 895 -22.36 -52.14 12.19
C VAL A 895 -23.90 -52.29 12.19
N THR A 896 -24.52 -52.25 13.36
CA THR A 896 -25.98 -52.19 13.51
C THR A 896 -26.28 -51.18 14.59
N GLU A 897 -27.00 -50.13 14.21
CA GLU A 897 -27.02 -48.85 14.90
C GLU A 897 -28.42 -48.51 15.38
N GLN A 898 -28.74 -47.22 15.47
CA GLN A 898 -30.06 -46.69 15.74
C GLN A 898 -30.30 -45.52 14.78
N PRO A 899 -31.52 -45.30 14.27
CA PRO A 899 -31.82 -44.28 13.25
C PRO A 899 -31.16 -42.89 13.47
N GLU A 900 -29.98 -42.72 12.86
CA GLU A 900 -29.11 -41.55 12.92
C GLU A 900 -29.79 -40.34 12.30
N SER A 901 -29.70 -39.16 12.93
CA SER A 901 -30.34 -37.94 12.41
C SER A 901 -29.35 -36.81 12.20
N VAL A 902 -29.62 -35.94 11.23
CA VAL A 902 -28.79 -34.77 10.93
C VAL A 902 -29.63 -33.49 10.83
N LEU A 903 -29.04 -32.38 11.27
CA LEU A 903 -29.61 -31.04 11.20
C LEU A 903 -28.57 -30.05 10.68
N PHE A 904 -28.87 -29.38 9.56
CA PHE A 904 -28.20 -28.15 9.17
C PHE A 904 -29.18 -26.98 9.19
N ARG A 905 -28.69 -25.79 9.52
CA ARG A 905 -29.48 -24.56 9.71
C ARG A 905 -28.91 -23.43 8.87
N ALA A 906 -29.77 -22.74 8.12
CA ALA A 906 -29.36 -21.63 7.27
C ALA A 906 -28.54 -20.59 8.04
N MET A 907 -27.39 -20.16 7.51
CA MET A 907 -26.52 -19.16 8.15
C MET A 907 -26.91 -17.72 7.82
N ASP A 908 -26.48 -16.77 8.66
CA ASP A 908 -26.52 -15.33 8.41
C ASP A 908 -25.29 -14.86 7.60
N ASP A 909 -25.10 -13.54 7.46
CA ASP A 909 -23.98 -12.97 6.70
C ASP A 909 -22.60 -13.06 7.40
N ASN A 910 -22.58 -13.33 8.72
CA ASN A 910 -21.35 -13.59 9.49
C ASN A 910 -20.88 -15.05 9.34
N GLY A 911 -21.85 -15.95 9.16
CA GLY A 911 -21.70 -17.41 9.24
C GLY A 911 -22.35 -18.01 10.48
N ASP A 912 -23.13 -17.24 11.25
CA ASP A 912 -23.83 -17.70 12.45
C ASP A 912 -25.17 -18.35 12.07
N PRO A 913 -25.62 -19.44 12.74
CA PRO A 913 -26.88 -20.10 12.39
C PRO A 913 -28.09 -19.20 12.68
N LEU A 914 -28.93 -18.92 11.67
CA LEU A 914 -30.16 -18.13 11.83
C LEU A 914 -31.14 -18.87 12.75
N PRO A 915 -31.52 -18.31 13.93
CA PRO A 915 -32.34 -19.02 14.90
C PRO A 915 -33.67 -19.54 14.35
N ASN A 916 -34.27 -18.79 13.42
CA ASN A 916 -35.53 -19.14 12.73
C ASN A 916 -35.33 -19.37 11.22
N GLY A 917 -34.10 -19.64 10.76
CA GLY A 917 -33.81 -19.90 9.35
C GLY A 917 -34.28 -21.29 8.88
N PRO A 918 -34.43 -21.50 7.55
CA PRO A 918 -34.70 -22.81 6.98
C PRO A 918 -33.68 -23.88 7.43
N VAL A 919 -34.14 -25.13 7.54
CA VAL A 919 -33.34 -26.27 7.99
C VAL A 919 -33.31 -27.39 6.94
N LEU A 920 -32.17 -28.08 6.88
CA LEU A 920 -32.03 -29.38 6.22
C LEU A 920 -32.06 -30.42 7.36
N THR A 921 -33.11 -31.22 7.42
CA THR A 921 -33.25 -32.31 8.41
C THR A 921 -33.36 -33.64 7.70
N GLY A 922 -32.69 -34.68 8.20
CA GLY A 922 -32.83 -36.02 7.66
C GLY A 922 -32.52 -37.12 8.68
N THR A 923 -32.95 -38.34 8.36
CA THR A 923 -32.69 -39.56 9.13
C THR A 923 -32.14 -40.65 8.22
N VAL A 924 -31.05 -41.28 8.63
CA VAL A 924 -30.42 -42.46 8.01
C VAL A 924 -30.89 -43.72 8.77
N LEU A 925 -30.88 -44.86 8.10
CA LEU A 925 -31.36 -46.14 8.61
C LEU A 925 -30.43 -47.28 8.17
N ASP A 926 -30.23 -48.25 9.04
CA ASP A 926 -29.53 -49.50 8.74
C ASP A 926 -30.10 -50.21 7.49
N PRO A 927 -29.25 -50.91 6.71
CA PRO A 927 -29.71 -51.83 5.67
C PRO A 927 -30.27 -53.12 6.29
N SER A 928 -31.59 -53.32 6.14
CA SER A 928 -32.38 -54.41 6.74
C SER A 928 -32.21 -55.80 6.09
#